data_AF-A0AAD7CXP1-F1
#
_entry.id   AF-A0AAD7CXP1-F1
#
_cell.length_a   1.000
_cell.length_b   1.000
_cell.length_c   1.000
_cell.angle_alpha   90.00
_cell.angle_beta   90.00
_cell.angle_gamma   90.00
#
_symmetry.space_group_name_H-M   'P 1'
#
loop_
_entity.id
_entity.type
_entity.pdbx_description
1 polymer ?
#
loop_
_entity_poly.entity_id
_entity_poly.type
_entity_poly.pdbx_seq_one_letter_code
_entity_poly.pdbx_strand_id
1 'polypeptide(L)'
;MESTKVPGYSSRLDELASGGVPLDTGDYPSTFSGTRRKPKFPRLSRPVPIMRPEYDVVVVGSGYGGGVAASRMARAGKRVVVLELGKEKWPGEYPTGLKDSLPEFHMSGNAGRFSGGPLEEVAVGRSTGLYHVVVGQGQNAFVANGLGGTSLLNSNVFLRADKRTLQLNNWPEEIRNDPACLDPYYARAAEMLQPVPYPEDYPALKKLEVLEKQAKALGHGDNCYRVPQTTFFRDGLNNAGVEMKASTGSGQDCTGVNDGSKNSVLMNYLPDAWNWGAEIFCECEVRYIHENRTGGGYIVFYAWHGDGRKAFSDNFYNGLMWVRAKELCFLDAGALGTTEILLRSKAHGLKMSRFVGQKLSGDGDSLSFGYDTDEVVNGIGGGHSPAERPCGPTITGVMDNRGPETSPNVLDGYVLEEGAIPQALASVIQGAFESGVFGPYARGGSLNCTQTYLIMSHDNNEGTITLDNDKPYLRFSGVGRADHLEKLDLILGNATKAIGGTLINPPFYAITVHPLGGAIISSDETGRSGATNHIGQLFTGDGSEVHTGLVCVDGSVIPCALGVNPLATITALAERSVDFIARNNGWTIDPSKNGRLDLFGKPARSFPLTADMVAASKAIHSTRPSEGGGIRFTEIMDGHMHIGAGVDDFVVAENIAKGAASFTKLYLSVDVHNVKNLIERPDHASLATGTFSCAALSKDPMLILRGEVQFFTVDDTVSNANNLVYKLTLLSTDGEMYLMNGRKNIDSNMAFSVSNTWKATTTLYTTITRLDGSAVGRGILRVSWRNFRSQLKTLGPMPSGPPSSEPASSGGLVGGLINSILPFLGFFLYFAWNLVTYFLGPLSQLEYPDRTHSGYLPKAPPAQIITLTAKDGIQTTMKIWVPEDDVVKKPLPILMIPGASVDDQIFSCPTVRTNTVEYFTSRGYTVYVPVLRFGRVPVAEKGYTAFDARLDIAAAMAHVHEKHQVRMHVIAHCVGSIATSMGLLDGTLPAEWIQGLTVSQVFFKLHFGFVNQLKAKGPLGGGPWFPMNSMPNDTFLQRFLDQVLRFYPVGPSSELCTSTTCHRCSLVFGRLWNHRNLNHATHKHIINWVGGIHINMLGHLMRTGIAGDSLDNAGNNLVTDANLARLEGLPILFSTGKAYEVLRGRFGTAPYRRVVVAGYGHLDTWMGKRSNIDVYPSVRDHFERCEAWPRV
;
A
#
# COMPACT_ATOMS: atom_id res chain seq x y z
N MET A 1 -32.51 46.35 -19.34
CA MET A 1 -33.04 45.99 -20.67
C MET A 1 -32.98 44.49 -20.76
N GLU A 2 -34.14 43.88 -21.02
CA GLU A 2 -34.43 42.47 -21.40
C GLU A 2 -33.45 41.36 -20.94
N SER A 3 -33.85 40.33 -20.22
CA SER A 3 -35.05 39.50 -20.44
C SER A 3 -35.43 38.73 -19.16
N THR A 4 -36.70 38.92 -18.81
CA THR A 4 -37.55 38.25 -17.81
C THR A 4 -37.38 36.73 -17.67
N LYS A 5 -37.40 36.19 -16.45
CA LYS A 5 -38.65 35.84 -15.73
C LYS A 5 -38.45 35.50 -14.23
N VAL A 6 -38.84 36.49 -13.42
CA VAL A 6 -39.74 36.53 -12.25
C VAL A 6 -39.59 35.51 -11.08
N PRO A 7 -39.61 35.99 -9.82
CA PRO A 7 -39.36 35.23 -8.60
C PRO A 7 -40.59 35.01 -7.70
N GLY A 8 -40.41 34.17 -6.68
CA GLY A 8 -40.82 34.48 -5.30
C GLY A 8 -42.18 33.94 -4.85
N TYR A 9 -42.14 33.07 -3.85
CA TYR A 9 -43.13 33.06 -2.77
C TYR A 9 -42.44 32.79 -1.44
N SER A 10 -42.83 33.59 -0.45
CA SER A 10 -42.37 33.59 0.92
C SER A 10 -43.38 32.85 1.80
N SER A 11 -42.84 32.25 2.87
CA SER A 11 -43.40 32.07 4.21
C SER A 11 -43.92 30.70 4.65
N ARG A 12 -43.58 30.44 5.92
CA ARG A 12 -44.19 29.58 6.95
C ARG A 12 -43.61 28.18 7.16
N LEU A 13 -42.66 28.17 8.09
CA LEU A 13 -42.43 27.14 9.10
C LEU A 13 -43.69 26.96 9.97
N ASP A 14 -43.83 25.73 10.48
CA ASP A 14 -44.78 25.21 11.49
C ASP A 14 -46.16 24.79 11.00
N GLU A 15 -46.23 23.58 10.42
CA GLU A 15 -47.22 22.51 10.68
C GLU A 15 -47.11 21.44 9.58
N LEU A 16 -46.58 20.25 9.91
CA LEU A 16 -46.96 18.93 9.34
C LEU A 16 -46.04 17.84 9.91
N ALA A 17 -46.18 17.60 11.21
CA ALA A 17 -45.95 16.29 11.80
C ALA A 17 -47.20 15.44 11.56
N SER A 18 -47.30 14.82 10.37
CA SER A 18 -48.19 13.68 10.07
C SER A 18 -48.22 13.48 8.56
N GLY A 19 -47.57 12.44 8.05
CA GLY A 19 -47.61 12.16 6.61
C GLY A 19 -46.48 11.24 6.15
N GLY A 20 -46.32 10.09 6.80
CA GLY A 20 -45.58 9.00 6.18
C GLY A 20 -46.35 8.55 4.95
N VAL A 21 -45.76 8.72 3.76
CA VAL A 21 -46.30 8.11 2.53
C VAL A 21 -46.21 6.59 2.72
N PRO A 22 -47.33 5.84 2.67
CA PRO A 22 -47.24 4.39 2.55
C PRO A 22 -46.62 4.10 1.18
N LEU A 23 -45.52 3.35 1.15
CA LEU A 23 -45.01 2.84 -0.11
C LEU A 23 -46.09 1.93 -0.71
N ASP A 24 -46.66 2.39 -1.82
CA ASP A 24 -47.68 1.68 -2.58
C ASP A 24 -47.12 0.36 -3.11
N THR A 25 -47.94 -0.68 -3.09
CA THR A 25 -47.63 -2.06 -3.52
C THR A 25 -47.34 -2.21 -5.03
N GLY A 26 -47.30 -1.10 -5.77
CA GLY A 26 -47.22 -1.04 -7.23
C GLY A 26 -45.87 -0.61 -7.86
N ASP A 27 -44.84 -0.24 -7.10
CA ASP A 27 -43.56 0.26 -7.67
C ASP A 27 -42.54 -0.85 -8.03
N TYR A 28 -43.04 -1.95 -8.60
CA TYR A 28 -42.22 -2.87 -9.39
C TYR A 28 -42.32 -2.47 -10.86
N PRO A 29 -41.27 -1.92 -11.50
CA PRO A 29 -41.39 -1.52 -12.90
C PRO A 29 -41.47 -2.77 -13.78
N SER A 30 -42.68 -3.10 -14.22
CA SER A 30 -42.90 -3.70 -15.53
C SER A 30 -42.53 -2.65 -16.59
N THR A 31 -41.56 -3.01 -17.44
CA THR A 31 -41.25 -2.37 -18.72
C THR A 31 -40.94 -0.86 -18.70
N PHE A 32 -39.65 -0.50 -18.60
CA PHE A 32 -39.07 0.55 -19.45
C PHE A 32 -37.56 0.33 -19.61
N SER A 33 -37.11 0.53 -20.84
CA SER A 33 -35.77 0.29 -21.36
C SER A 33 -34.68 1.17 -20.73
N GLY A 34 -33.56 0.54 -20.33
CA GLY A 34 -32.26 1.19 -20.17
C GLY A 34 -32.03 1.89 -18.83
N THR A 35 -31.08 1.33 -18.06
CA THR A 35 -30.19 1.91 -17.01
C THR A 35 -30.19 1.12 -15.69
N ARG A 36 -28.97 0.82 -15.21
CA ARG A 36 -28.60 0.02 -14.02
C ARG A 36 -29.51 0.26 -12.79
N ARG A 37 -30.08 -0.81 -12.23
CA ARG A 37 -30.67 -0.83 -10.88
C ARG A 37 -29.62 -0.42 -9.83
N LYS A 38 -29.93 0.57 -8.99
CA LYS A 38 -29.12 0.92 -7.80
C LYS A 38 -29.00 -0.29 -6.85
N PRO A 39 -27.87 -0.48 -6.16
CA PRO A 39 -27.71 -1.58 -5.19
C PRO A 39 -28.78 -1.49 -4.08
N LYS A 40 -29.38 -2.63 -3.72
CA LYS A 40 -30.48 -2.74 -2.74
C LYS A 40 -30.03 -2.61 -1.28
N PHE A 41 -28.75 -2.83 -0.97
CA PHE A 41 -28.17 -2.67 0.37
C PHE A 41 -26.81 -1.92 0.30
N PRO A 42 -26.45 -1.14 1.34
CA PRO A 42 -25.15 -0.47 1.47
C PRO A 42 -24.11 -1.38 2.15
N ARG A 43 -22.84 -0.95 2.18
CA ARG A 43 -21.76 -1.66 2.88
C ARG A 43 -21.58 -1.11 4.30
N LEU A 44 -21.66 -1.97 5.31
CA LEU A 44 -21.30 -1.66 6.70
C LEU A 44 -19.78 -1.65 6.89
N SER A 45 -19.08 -2.50 6.14
CA SER A 45 -17.63 -2.59 6.20
C SER A 45 -16.94 -1.36 5.63
N ARG A 46 -15.81 -0.98 6.24
CA ARG A 46 -14.99 0.16 5.87
C ARG A 46 -13.70 -0.31 5.19
N PRO A 47 -13.08 0.50 4.32
CA PRO A 47 -11.76 0.20 3.78
C PRO A 47 -10.70 0.11 4.88
N VAL A 48 -9.88 -0.95 4.89
CA VAL A 48 -8.79 -1.14 5.88
C VAL A 48 -7.83 0.06 5.98
N PRO A 49 -7.49 0.81 4.90
CA PRO A 49 -6.63 2.01 5.02
C PRO A 49 -7.12 3.11 5.97
N ILE A 50 -8.43 3.13 6.30
CA ILE A 50 -8.99 4.10 7.25
C ILE A 50 -9.20 3.50 8.65
N MET A 51 -8.68 2.30 8.93
CA MET A 51 -8.71 1.70 10.26
C MET A 51 -7.87 2.53 11.25
N ARG A 52 -8.34 2.64 12.49
CA ARG A 52 -7.56 3.22 13.60
C ARG A 52 -6.55 2.20 14.11
N PRO A 53 -5.37 2.64 14.60
CA PRO A 53 -4.40 1.72 15.19
C PRO A 53 -4.85 1.15 16.54
N GLU A 54 -5.86 1.75 17.18
CA GLU A 54 -6.32 1.36 18.52
C GLU A 54 -7.84 1.59 18.71
N TYR A 55 -8.45 0.69 19.49
CA TYR A 55 -9.86 0.70 19.89
C TYR A 55 -9.97 0.29 21.37
N ASP A 56 -11.09 0.62 22.01
CA ASP A 56 -11.33 0.18 23.38
C ASP A 56 -11.61 -1.33 23.39
N VAL A 57 -12.37 -1.80 22.40
CA VAL A 57 -12.74 -3.20 22.20
C VAL A 57 -12.42 -3.65 20.78
N VAL A 58 -11.74 -4.80 20.65
CA VAL A 58 -11.54 -5.51 19.38
C VAL A 58 -12.36 -6.81 19.41
N VAL A 59 -13.20 -7.02 18.41
CA VAL A 59 -13.95 -8.27 18.21
C VAL A 59 -13.38 -8.98 16.99
N VAL A 60 -12.96 -10.23 17.19
CA VAL A 60 -12.37 -11.08 16.16
C VAL A 60 -13.41 -12.07 15.68
N GLY A 61 -13.86 -11.93 14.44
CA GLY A 61 -15.00 -12.66 13.90
C GLY A 61 -16.32 -11.93 14.10
N SER A 62 -17.32 -12.30 13.30
CA SER A 62 -18.60 -11.59 13.20
C SER A 62 -19.82 -12.53 13.22
N GLY A 63 -19.65 -13.71 13.79
CA GLY A 63 -20.73 -14.67 14.05
C GLY A 63 -21.60 -14.26 15.24
N TYR A 64 -22.29 -15.25 15.84
CA TYR A 64 -23.26 -15.01 16.90
C TYR A 64 -22.65 -14.32 18.12
N GLY A 65 -21.50 -14.78 18.61
CA GLY A 65 -20.87 -14.21 19.80
C GLY A 65 -20.29 -12.81 19.56
N GLY A 66 -19.70 -12.61 18.39
CA GLY A 66 -19.04 -11.38 17.98
C GLY A 66 -20.05 -10.29 17.65
N GLY A 67 -21.18 -10.66 17.02
CA GLY A 67 -22.32 -9.76 16.84
C GLY A 67 -22.84 -9.25 18.18
N VAL A 68 -23.07 -10.13 19.16
CA VAL A 68 -23.49 -9.75 20.52
C VAL A 68 -22.46 -8.84 21.16
N ALA A 69 -21.19 -9.26 21.21
CA ALA A 69 -20.11 -8.47 21.83
C ALA A 69 -20.00 -7.08 21.20
N ALA A 70 -20.04 -6.99 19.87
CA ALA A 70 -19.94 -5.72 19.16
C ALA A 70 -21.14 -4.79 19.45
N SER A 71 -22.36 -5.30 19.35
CA SER A 71 -23.60 -4.55 19.61
C SER A 71 -23.62 -3.99 21.04
N ARG A 72 -23.40 -4.87 22.02
CA ARG A 72 -23.52 -4.51 23.43
C ARG A 72 -22.40 -3.59 23.89
N MET A 73 -21.16 -3.80 23.43
CA MET A 73 -20.05 -2.90 23.76
C MET A 73 -20.18 -1.53 23.09
N ALA A 74 -20.69 -1.46 21.85
CA ALA A 74 -20.99 -0.18 21.20
C ALA A 74 -22.11 0.58 21.93
N ARG A 75 -23.15 -0.13 22.39
CA ARG A 75 -24.23 0.42 23.25
C ARG A 75 -23.75 0.86 24.63
N ALA A 76 -22.67 0.25 25.14
CA ALA A 76 -21.96 0.72 26.34
C ALA A 76 -21.04 1.93 26.08
N GLY A 77 -21.06 2.50 24.86
CA GLY A 77 -20.30 3.69 24.48
C GLY A 77 -18.83 3.44 24.16
N LYS A 78 -18.41 2.17 24.02
CA LYS A 78 -17.03 1.81 23.69
C LYS A 78 -16.74 2.02 22.22
N ARG A 79 -15.49 2.37 21.89
CA ARG A 79 -14.99 2.31 20.50
C ARG A 79 -14.71 0.85 20.16
N VAL A 80 -15.54 0.29 19.31
CA VAL A 80 -15.48 -1.12 18.91
C VAL A 80 -14.96 -1.24 17.49
N VAL A 81 -14.08 -2.22 17.25
CA VAL A 81 -13.75 -2.70 15.90
C VAL A 81 -14.11 -4.17 15.74
N VAL A 82 -14.69 -4.54 14.60
CA VAL A 82 -14.94 -5.93 14.21
C VAL A 82 -14.01 -6.29 13.05
N LEU A 83 -13.24 -7.36 13.20
CA LEU A 83 -12.36 -7.91 12.16
C LEU A 83 -12.92 -9.23 11.64
N GLU A 84 -13.28 -9.28 10.36
CA GLU A 84 -13.87 -10.45 9.71
C GLU A 84 -12.96 -10.97 8.59
N LEU A 85 -12.71 -12.28 8.54
CA LEU A 85 -11.91 -12.93 7.49
C LEU A 85 -12.63 -12.91 6.13
N GLY A 86 -13.93 -13.19 6.13
CA GLY A 86 -14.74 -13.26 4.92
C GLY A 86 -15.14 -11.91 4.36
N LYS A 87 -16.01 -11.94 3.35
CA LYS A 87 -16.54 -10.76 2.68
C LYS A 87 -17.92 -10.37 3.23
N GLU A 88 -18.29 -9.12 3.04
CA GLU A 88 -19.66 -8.66 3.23
C GLU A 88 -20.51 -9.03 2.00
N LYS A 89 -21.55 -9.87 2.21
CA LYS A 89 -22.49 -10.29 1.17
C LYS A 89 -23.93 -10.10 1.65
N TRP A 90 -24.68 -9.23 1.00
CA TRP A 90 -26.08 -8.96 1.32
C TRP A 90 -27.04 -9.87 0.53
N PRO A 91 -28.31 -10.01 0.97
CA PRO A 91 -29.33 -10.66 0.16
C PRO A 91 -29.39 -10.05 -1.25
N GLY A 92 -29.30 -10.92 -2.26
CA GLY A 92 -29.09 -10.58 -3.67
C GLY A 92 -27.68 -10.85 -4.18
N GLU A 93 -26.70 -11.09 -3.29
CA GLU A 93 -25.29 -11.32 -3.62
C GLU A 93 -24.81 -12.76 -3.32
N TYR A 94 -25.68 -13.61 -2.74
CA TYR A 94 -25.35 -15.00 -2.48
C TYR A 94 -25.36 -15.83 -3.78
N PRO A 95 -24.42 -16.78 -3.96
CA PRO A 95 -24.45 -17.71 -5.08
C PRO A 95 -25.73 -18.55 -5.09
N THR A 96 -26.37 -18.73 -6.25
CA THR A 96 -27.60 -19.55 -6.38
C THR A 96 -27.37 -20.89 -7.05
N GLY A 97 -26.36 -21.00 -7.92
CA GLY A 97 -26.03 -22.23 -8.63
C GLY A 97 -24.58 -22.68 -8.44
N LEU A 98 -24.26 -23.87 -8.93
CA LEU A 98 -22.92 -24.48 -8.78
C LEU A 98 -21.81 -23.59 -9.37
N LYS A 99 -22.02 -23.05 -10.59
CA LYS A 99 -21.03 -22.20 -11.28
C LYS A 99 -20.65 -20.96 -10.48
N ASP A 100 -21.62 -20.35 -9.80
CA ASP A 100 -21.41 -19.14 -9.00
C ASP A 100 -20.88 -19.48 -7.60
N SER A 101 -21.10 -20.71 -7.12
CA SER A 101 -20.64 -21.18 -5.81
C SER A 101 -19.18 -21.65 -5.81
N LEU A 102 -18.69 -22.21 -6.92
CA LEU A 102 -17.32 -22.72 -7.05
C LEU A 102 -16.22 -21.70 -6.69
N PRO A 103 -16.28 -20.41 -7.11
CA PRO A 103 -15.28 -19.41 -6.74
C PRO A 103 -15.27 -19.03 -5.25
N GLU A 104 -16.35 -19.33 -4.54
CA GLU A 104 -16.55 -19.06 -3.10
C GLU A 104 -16.22 -20.28 -2.23
N PHE A 105 -15.86 -21.41 -2.85
CA PHE A 105 -15.48 -22.63 -2.13
C PHE A 105 -14.01 -22.58 -1.69
N HIS A 106 -13.79 -22.97 -0.44
CA HIS A 106 -12.49 -23.07 0.22
C HIS A 106 -12.39 -24.41 0.94
N MET A 107 -11.27 -25.10 0.77
CA MET A 107 -10.97 -26.33 1.49
C MET A 107 -9.59 -26.24 2.12
N SER A 108 -9.51 -26.55 3.41
CA SER A 108 -8.25 -26.58 4.17
C SER A 108 -8.14 -27.85 5.02
N GLY A 109 -6.94 -28.17 5.49
CA GLY A 109 -6.69 -29.28 6.42
C GLY A 109 -5.67 -30.26 5.84
N ASN A 110 -5.70 -31.51 6.30
CA ASN A 110 -4.72 -32.51 5.89
C ASN A 110 -5.44 -33.81 5.48
N ALA A 111 -5.10 -34.34 4.31
CA ALA A 111 -5.53 -35.65 3.84
C ALA A 111 -4.36 -36.63 4.00
N GLY A 112 -4.53 -37.70 4.78
CA GLY A 112 -3.49 -38.74 4.91
C GLY A 112 -3.41 -39.36 6.29
N ARG A 113 -4.24 -40.39 6.53
CA ARG A 113 -3.91 -41.63 7.27
C ARG A 113 -5.11 -42.60 7.26
N PHE A 114 -5.67 -42.84 6.08
CA PHE A 114 -6.58 -43.98 5.85
C PHE A 114 -5.90 -45.15 5.10
N SER A 115 -4.71 -44.92 4.52
CA SER A 115 -3.98 -45.91 3.68
C SER A 115 -2.48 -46.07 4.03
N GLY A 116 -2.01 -45.56 5.17
CA GLY A 116 -0.60 -45.68 5.59
C GLY A 116 0.41 -44.77 4.86
N GLY A 117 -0.05 -43.87 3.98
CA GLY A 117 0.80 -42.87 3.33
C GLY A 117 1.14 -41.64 4.21
N PRO A 118 2.04 -40.75 3.73
CA PRO A 118 2.35 -39.48 4.39
C PRO A 118 1.14 -38.53 4.42
N LEU A 119 1.11 -37.60 5.38
CA LEU A 119 0.13 -36.51 5.44
C LEU A 119 0.34 -35.57 4.24
N GLU A 120 -0.69 -35.40 3.41
CA GLU A 120 -0.72 -34.41 2.34
C GLU A 120 -1.58 -33.21 2.74
N GLU A 121 -1.05 -32.00 2.55
CA GLU A 121 -1.79 -30.76 2.81
C GLU A 121 -2.90 -30.60 1.77
N VAL A 122 -4.11 -30.28 2.25
CA VAL A 122 -5.22 -29.89 1.40
C VAL A 122 -5.43 -28.39 1.56
N ALA A 123 -5.17 -27.63 0.50
CA ALA A 123 -5.41 -26.19 0.47
C ALA A 123 -5.92 -25.80 -0.93
N VAL A 124 -7.24 -25.66 -1.07
CA VAL A 124 -7.91 -25.35 -2.35
C VAL A 124 -8.82 -24.15 -2.18
N GLY A 125 -8.85 -23.26 -3.17
CA GLY A 125 -9.75 -22.09 -3.17
C GLY A 125 -9.20 -20.86 -2.45
N ARG A 126 -10.08 -19.88 -2.22
CA ARG A 126 -9.75 -18.60 -1.56
C ARG A 126 -10.13 -18.68 -0.09
N SER A 127 -9.22 -18.28 0.80
CA SER A 127 -9.46 -18.24 2.26
C SER A 127 -10.64 -17.36 2.65
N THR A 128 -10.91 -16.31 1.86
CA THR A 128 -12.06 -15.40 2.03
C THR A 128 -13.35 -15.92 1.37
N GLY A 129 -13.36 -17.13 0.82
CA GLY A 129 -14.51 -17.73 0.16
C GLY A 129 -15.59 -18.08 1.17
N LEU A 130 -16.86 -17.86 0.81
CA LEU A 130 -18.00 -18.03 1.72
C LEU A 130 -18.12 -19.44 2.30
N TYR A 131 -17.83 -20.48 1.53
CA TYR A 131 -18.01 -21.87 1.93
C TYR A 131 -16.67 -22.50 2.31
N HIS A 132 -16.51 -22.95 3.55
CA HIS A 132 -15.24 -23.50 4.02
C HIS A 132 -15.41 -24.92 4.57
N VAL A 133 -14.81 -25.88 3.86
CA VAL A 133 -14.68 -27.27 4.32
C VAL A 133 -13.32 -27.47 4.97
N VAL A 134 -13.31 -27.87 6.24
CA VAL A 134 -12.11 -28.28 6.97
C VAL A 134 -12.02 -29.80 6.95
N VAL A 135 -11.01 -30.32 6.25
CA VAL A 135 -10.74 -31.74 6.14
C VAL A 135 -9.94 -32.21 7.36
N GLY A 136 -10.57 -33.05 8.17
CA GLY A 136 -10.01 -33.59 9.40
C GLY A 136 -9.76 -35.10 9.32
N GLN A 137 -9.01 -35.62 10.29
CA GLN A 137 -8.92 -37.06 10.52
C GLN A 137 -10.17 -37.51 11.29
N GLY A 138 -10.98 -38.38 10.68
CA GLY A 138 -12.20 -38.94 11.28
C GLY A 138 -13.48 -38.19 10.87
N GLN A 139 -13.55 -36.89 11.12
CA GLN A 139 -14.69 -36.04 10.79
C GLN A 139 -14.24 -34.73 10.13
N ASN A 140 -14.98 -34.29 9.12
CA ASN A 140 -14.81 -32.99 8.46
C ASN A 140 -15.73 -31.94 9.09
N ALA A 141 -15.42 -30.66 8.93
CA ALA A 141 -16.30 -29.58 9.37
C ALA A 141 -16.67 -28.63 8.22
N PHE A 142 -17.89 -28.13 8.20
CA PHE A 142 -18.34 -27.10 7.27
C PHE A 142 -18.68 -25.81 8.02
N VAL A 143 -18.00 -24.73 7.66
CA VAL A 143 -18.16 -23.40 8.27
C VAL A 143 -18.29 -22.32 7.19
N ALA A 144 -18.71 -21.12 7.59
CA ALA A 144 -18.85 -19.99 6.69
C ALA A 144 -17.86 -18.87 7.00
N ASN A 145 -17.28 -18.26 5.96
CA ASN A 145 -16.47 -17.06 6.09
C ASN A 145 -17.19 -15.87 5.46
N GLY A 146 -17.68 -14.94 6.27
CA GLY A 146 -18.43 -13.77 5.80
C GLY A 146 -18.90 -12.90 6.94
N LEU A 147 -19.22 -11.65 6.66
CA LEU A 147 -19.74 -10.72 7.67
C LEU A 147 -21.09 -11.22 8.19
N GLY A 148 -21.11 -11.82 9.38
CA GLY A 148 -22.24 -12.57 9.96
C GLY A 148 -21.93 -14.04 10.29
N GLY A 149 -20.76 -14.56 9.89
CA GLY A 149 -20.33 -15.94 10.12
C GLY A 149 -21.30 -16.98 9.58
N THR A 150 -21.41 -18.14 10.26
CA THR A 150 -22.31 -19.23 9.83
C THR A 150 -23.79 -18.88 9.92
N SER A 151 -24.18 -17.75 10.54
CA SER A 151 -25.58 -17.27 10.47
C SER A 151 -26.03 -16.95 9.04
N LEU A 152 -25.08 -16.72 8.12
CA LEU A 152 -25.38 -16.54 6.70
C LEU A 152 -25.85 -17.86 6.06
N LEU A 153 -25.36 -19.00 6.55
CA LEU A 153 -25.52 -20.33 5.94
C LEU A 153 -26.26 -21.37 6.81
N ASN A 154 -26.60 -21.11 8.05
CA ASN A 154 -27.29 -22.12 8.86
C ASN A 154 -28.77 -22.28 8.49
N SER A 155 -29.45 -23.28 9.04
CA SER A 155 -30.86 -23.57 8.76
C SER A 155 -31.86 -22.80 9.64
N ASN A 156 -31.45 -21.70 10.27
CA ASN A 156 -32.29 -20.80 11.10
C ASN A 156 -32.87 -21.38 12.39
N VAL A 157 -32.60 -22.62 12.76
CA VAL A 157 -33.24 -23.31 13.90
C VAL A 157 -32.80 -22.75 15.26
N PHE A 158 -33.75 -22.25 16.06
CA PHE A 158 -33.52 -21.70 17.39
C PHE A 158 -34.02 -22.64 18.49
N LEU A 159 -33.25 -23.67 18.84
CA LEU A 159 -33.61 -24.59 19.92
C LEU A 159 -32.72 -24.39 21.15
N ARG A 160 -33.31 -24.41 22.33
CA ARG A 160 -32.57 -24.31 23.61
C ARG A 160 -31.91 -25.66 23.94
N ALA A 161 -30.80 -25.61 24.66
CA ALA A 161 -30.20 -26.81 25.23
C ALA A 161 -31.14 -27.43 26.28
N ASP A 162 -31.16 -28.77 26.38
CA ASP A 162 -31.86 -29.44 27.47
C ASP A 162 -31.20 -29.03 28.80
N LYS A 163 -32.01 -28.69 29.81
CA LYS A 163 -31.51 -28.33 31.14
C LYS A 163 -30.69 -29.47 31.76
N ARG A 164 -31.00 -30.74 31.47
CA ARG A 164 -30.22 -31.90 31.91
C ARG A 164 -28.83 -31.95 31.25
N THR A 165 -28.72 -31.49 30.00
CA THR A 165 -27.42 -31.37 29.32
C THR A 165 -26.54 -30.33 30.02
N LEU A 166 -27.14 -29.19 30.41
CA LEU A 166 -26.45 -28.14 31.17
C LEU A 166 -26.06 -28.59 32.59
N GLN A 167 -26.67 -29.66 33.11
CA GLN A 167 -26.36 -30.27 34.42
C GLN A 167 -25.24 -31.31 34.37
N LEU A 168 -24.70 -31.62 33.20
CA LEU A 168 -23.58 -32.54 33.08
C LEU A 168 -22.33 -31.99 33.77
N ASN A 169 -21.49 -32.88 34.29
CA ASN A 169 -20.32 -32.54 35.12
C ASN A 169 -19.26 -31.68 34.42
N ASN A 170 -19.32 -31.58 33.09
CA ASN A 170 -18.41 -30.77 32.29
C ASN A 170 -18.83 -29.29 32.20
N TRP A 171 -20.05 -28.93 32.62
CA TRP A 171 -20.47 -27.53 32.77
C TRP A 171 -19.99 -26.95 34.11
N PRO A 172 -19.72 -25.62 34.17
CA PRO A 172 -19.31 -24.93 35.40
C PRO A 172 -20.43 -24.96 36.44
N GLU A 173 -20.08 -24.87 37.73
CA GLU A 173 -21.04 -24.92 38.83
C GLU A 173 -22.16 -23.89 38.72
N GLU A 174 -21.85 -22.69 38.21
CA GLU A 174 -22.81 -21.59 38.04
C GLU A 174 -23.92 -21.91 37.05
N ILE A 175 -23.69 -22.82 36.10
CA ILE A 175 -24.69 -23.27 35.12
C ILE A 175 -25.22 -24.65 35.51
N ARG A 176 -24.35 -25.55 35.96
CA ARG A 176 -24.68 -26.93 36.33
C ARG A 176 -25.67 -26.98 37.49
N ASN A 177 -25.49 -26.14 38.51
CA ASN A 177 -26.35 -26.14 39.69
C ASN A 177 -27.64 -25.34 39.45
N ASP A 178 -27.62 -24.37 38.54
CA ASP A 178 -28.80 -23.59 38.13
C ASP A 178 -28.84 -23.36 36.60
N PRO A 179 -29.31 -24.36 35.82
CA PRO A 179 -29.44 -24.21 34.37
C PRO A 179 -30.39 -23.09 33.95
N ALA A 180 -31.33 -22.70 34.82
CA ALA A 180 -32.29 -21.64 34.53
C ALA A 180 -31.63 -20.26 34.52
N CYS A 181 -30.40 -20.10 35.03
CA CYS A 181 -29.64 -18.86 34.93
C CYS A 181 -29.41 -18.39 33.48
N LEU A 182 -29.49 -19.29 32.49
CA LEU A 182 -29.40 -18.97 31.06
C LEU A 182 -30.73 -18.48 30.46
N ASP A 183 -31.87 -18.73 31.09
CA ASP A 183 -33.20 -18.39 30.54
C ASP A 183 -33.36 -16.89 30.18
N PRO A 184 -32.90 -15.92 31.00
CA PRO A 184 -32.93 -14.50 30.63
C PRO A 184 -32.08 -14.16 29.41
N TYR A 185 -31.00 -14.91 29.17
CA TYR A 185 -30.09 -14.69 28.06
C TYR A 185 -30.61 -15.34 26.77
N TYR A 186 -31.24 -16.51 26.87
CA TYR A 186 -32.04 -17.06 25.78
C TYR A 186 -33.18 -16.12 25.37
N ALA A 187 -33.84 -15.46 26.33
CA ALA A 187 -34.88 -14.48 26.04
C ALA A 187 -34.34 -13.25 25.29
N ARG A 188 -33.18 -12.70 25.70
CA ARG A 188 -32.51 -11.61 24.97
C ARG A 188 -32.10 -12.02 23.55
N ALA A 189 -31.52 -13.21 23.41
CA ALA A 189 -31.17 -13.76 22.11
C ALA A 189 -32.40 -13.89 21.20
N ALA A 190 -33.50 -14.43 21.73
CA ALA A 190 -34.77 -14.58 21.02
C ALA A 190 -35.40 -13.21 20.69
N GLU A 191 -35.26 -12.20 21.55
CA GLU A 191 -35.74 -10.85 21.24
C GLU A 191 -35.01 -10.30 20.00
N MET A 192 -33.69 -10.40 19.90
CA MET A 192 -32.95 -9.88 18.75
C MET A 192 -33.14 -10.72 17.47
N LEU A 193 -33.12 -12.05 17.62
CA LEU A 193 -33.16 -13.01 16.50
C LEU A 193 -34.59 -13.31 16.01
N GLN A 194 -35.60 -13.02 16.82
CA GLN A 194 -37.04 -13.17 16.53
C GLN A 194 -37.43 -14.53 15.94
N PRO A 195 -37.12 -15.64 16.64
CA PRO A 195 -37.42 -16.97 16.13
C PRO A 195 -38.94 -17.25 16.17
N VAL A 196 -39.50 -17.74 15.06
CA VAL A 196 -40.93 -18.09 14.93
C VAL A 196 -41.09 -19.44 14.21
N PRO A 197 -42.07 -20.29 14.59
CA PRO A 197 -42.35 -21.51 13.84
C PRO A 197 -42.90 -21.22 12.44
N TYR A 198 -42.78 -22.21 11.53
CA TYR A 198 -43.40 -22.12 10.21
C TYR A 198 -44.93 -21.97 10.32
N PRO A 199 -45.53 -20.89 9.77
CA PRO A 199 -46.94 -20.59 9.99
C PRO A 199 -47.89 -21.64 9.39
N GLU A 200 -49.03 -21.87 10.04
CA GLU A 200 -50.09 -22.74 9.51
C GLU A 200 -50.79 -22.16 8.28
N ASP A 201 -50.80 -20.83 8.14
CA ASP A 201 -51.37 -20.11 7.00
C ASP A 201 -50.40 -19.96 5.82
N TYR A 202 -49.19 -20.54 5.93
CA TYR A 202 -48.22 -20.65 4.85
C TYR A 202 -48.42 -21.94 4.04
N PRO A 203 -47.91 -22.03 2.79
CA PRO A 203 -48.10 -23.21 1.96
C PRO A 203 -47.65 -24.51 2.65
N ALA A 204 -48.46 -25.57 2.55
CA ALA A 204 -48.12 -26.87 3.10
C ALA A 204 -46.85 -27.44 2.44
N LEU A 205 -45.98 -28.03 3.27
CA LEU A 205 -44.69 -28.56 2.83
C LEU A 205 -44.69 -30.09 2.88
N LYS A 206 -44.40 -30.72 1.74
CA LYS A 206 -44.38 -32.18 1.63
C LYS A 206 -43.35 -32.84 2.55
N LYS A 207 -42.14 -32.27 2.64
CA LYS A 207 -41.09 -32.74 3.55
C LYS A 207 -41.52 -32.77 5.03
N LEU A 208 -42.33 -31.80 5.45
CA LEU A 208 -42.89 -31.74 6.80
C LEU A 208 -43.99 -32.79 7.01
N GLU A 209 -44.91 -32.94 6.06
CA GLU A 209 -45.95 -33.98 6.10
C GLU A 209 -45.34 -35.40 6.19
N VAL A 210 -44.26 -35.64 5.44
CA VAL A 210 -43.52 -36.91 5.47
C VAL A 210 -42.91 -37.14 6.85
N LEU A 211 -42.25 -36.14 7.44
CA LEU A 211 -41.71 -36.25 8.80
C LEU A 211 -42.82 -36.56 9.83
N GLU A 212 -43.96 -35.85 9.78
CA GLU A 212 -45.09 -36.08 10.69
C GLU A 212 -45.67 -37.50 10.54
N LYS A 213 -45.73 -38.03 9.31
CA LYS A 213 -46.14 -39.42 9.05
C LYS A 213 -45.16 -40.43 9.66
N GLN A 214 -43.86 -40.19 9.51
CA GLN A 214 -42.83 -41.03 10.13
C GLN A 214 -42.88 -40.98 11.65
N ALA A 215 -43.07 -39.80 12.23
CA ALA A 215 -43.18 -39.64 13.69
C ALA A 215 -44.33 -40.49 14.24
N LYS A 216 -45.50 -40.46 13.58
CA LYS A 216 -46.64 -41.30 13.95
C LYS A 216 -46.33 -42.79 13.81
N ALA A 217 -45.69 -43.21 12.71
CA ALA A 217 -45.33 -44.61 12.48
C ALA A 217 -44.33 -45.16 13.51
N LEU A 218 -43.44 -44.30 14.03
CA LEU A 218 -42.45 -44.64 15.04
C LEU A 218 -42.95 -44.47 16.49
N GLY A 219 -44.18 -44.00 16.70
CA GLY A 219 -44.71 -43.71 18.04
C GLY A 219 -44.13 -42.44 18.69
N HIS A 220 -43.56 -41.54 17.89
CA HIS A 220 -42.96 -40.26 18.31
C HIS A 220 -43.81 -39.04 17.90
N GLY A 221 -45.10 -39.24 17.61
CA GLY A 221 -46.01 -38.18 17.16
C GLY A 221 -46.08 -36.98 18.11
N ASP A 222 -46.09 -37.23 19.42
CA ASP A 222 -46.18 -36.18 20.45
C ASP A 222 -44.90 -35.35 20.59
N ASN A 223 -43.77 -35.86 20.06
CA ASN A 223 -42.46 -35.20 20.09
C ASN A 223 -42.12 -34.51 18.77
N CYS A 224 -43.01 -34.58 17.78
CA CYS A 224 -42.83 -33.98 16.47
C CYS A 224 -43.51 -32.62 16.41
N TYR A 225 -42.73 -31.57 16.14
CA TYR A 225 -43.26 -30.20 16.06
C TYR A 225 -42.48 -29.32 15.08
N ARG A 226 -43.07 -28.17 14.72
CA ARG A 226 -42.42 -27.17 13.87
C ARG A 226 -41.42 -26.36 14.68
N VAL A 227 -40.16 -26.39 14.28
CA VAL A 227 -39.10 -25.69 15.02
C VAL A 227 -39.26 -24.18 14.91
N PRO A 228 -38.98 -23.42 15.97
CA PRO A 228 -38.87 -21.97 15.87
C PRO A 228 -37.62 -21.57 15.07
N GLN A 229 -37.78 -20.64 14.13
CA GLN A 229 -36.75 -20.26 13.16
C GLN A 229 -36.54 -18.76 13.07
N THR A 230 -35.31 -18.34 12.87
CA THR A 230 -34.93 -16.94 12.60
C THR A 230 -35.23 -16.51 11.15
N THR A 231 -36.43 -16.85 10.68
CA THR A 231 -36.94 -16.60 9.32
C THR A 231 -38.20 -15.74 9.38
N PHE A 232 -38.24 -14.68 8.59
CA PHE A 232 -39.44 -13.85 8.46
C PHE A 232 -40.37 -14.45 7.41
N PHE A 233 -41.61 -14.72 7.82
CA PHE A 233 -42.69 -15.17 6.92
C PHE A 233 -43.64 -14.03 6.54
N ARG A 234 -43.38 -12.81 7.01
CA ARG A 234 -44.14 -11.61 6.65
C ARG A 234 -43.17 -10.45 6.55
N ASP A 235 -43.41 -9.54 5.60
CA ASP A 235 -42.65 -8.29 5.51
C ASP A 235 -42.79 -7.50 6.82
N GLY A 236 -41.69 -6.93 7.30
CA GLY A 236 -41.71 -6.22 8.58
C GLY A 236 -40.36 -5.67 9.00
N LEU A 237 -40.37 -4.87 10.06
CA LEU A 237 -39.17 -4.35 10.69
C LEU A 237 -38.70 -5.34 11.77
N ASN A 238 -37.42 -5.72 11.77
CA ASN A 238 -36.86 -6.50 12.85
C ASN A 238 -36.49 -5.63 14.07
N ASN A 239 -36.13 -6.26 15.19
CA ASN A 239 -35.82 -5.58 16.44
C ASN A 239 -34.52 -4.76 16.41
N ALA A 240 -33.65 -4.97 15.42
CA ALA A 240 -32.48 -4.13 15.19
C ALA A 240 -32.82 -2.85 14.38
N GLY A 241 -34.01 -2.78 13.77
CA GLY A 241 -34.44 -1.67 12.93
C GLY A 241 -34.18 -1.87 11.44
N VAL A 242 -33.93 -3.10 10.98
CA VAL A 242 -33.71 -3.46 9.57
C VAL A 242 -35.00 -4.00 8.94
N GLU A 243 -35.28 -3.60 7.70
CA GLU A 243 -36.45 -4.07 6.95
C GLU A 243 -36.21 -5.48 6.40
N MET A 244 -37.09 -6.42 6.79
CA MET A 244 -37.07 -7.83 6.43
C MET A 244 -38.19 -8.14 5.44
N LYS A 245 -37.98 -9.16 4.61
CA LYS A 245 -38.97 -9.64 3.62
C LYS A 245 -39.52 -11.00 3.98
N ALA A 246 -40.73 -11.29 3.51
CA ALA A 246 -41.34 -12.60 3.67
C ALA A 246 -40.56 -13.67 2.90
N SER A 247 -40.37 -14.84 3.51
CA SER A 247 -39.69 -15.97 2.90
C SER A 247 -40.44 -16.46 1.68
N THR A 248 -39.66 -16.77 0.64
CA THR A 248 -40.13 -17.37 -0.60
C THR A 248 -40.20 -18.90 -0.55
N GLY A 249 -39.71 -19.53 0.53
CA GLY A 249 -39.70 -20.99 0.68
C GLY A 249 -38.77 -21.70 -0.31
N SER A 250 -37.64 -21.08 -0.64
CA SER A 250 -36.73 -21.51 -1.72
C SER A 250 -35.86 -22.74 -1.41
N GLY A 251 -35.69 -23.11 -0.14
CA GLY A 251 -34.82 -24.21 0.30
C GLY A 251 -33.32 -23.93 0.18
N GLN A 252 -32.90 -22.66 0.05
CA GLN A 252 -31.51 -22.25 -0.19
C GLN A 252 -30.77 -21.80 1.08
N ASP A 253 -31.34 -21.96 2.27
CA ASP A 253 -30.80 -21.37 3.50
C ASP A 253 -29.35 -21.78 3.78
N CYS A 254 -28.99 -23.01 3.38
CA CYS A 254 -27.66 -23.61 3.58
C CYS A 254 -26.56 -23.13 2.63
N THR A 255 -26.91 -22.37 1.59
CA THR A 255 -25.97 -21.72 0.67
C THR A 255 -26.09 -20.19 0.70
N GLY A 256 -26.93 -19.66 1.58
CA GLY A 256 -27.27 -18.24 1.64
C GLY A 256 -28.53 -17.95 0.81
N VAL A 257 -29.44 -17.18 1.41
CA VAL A 257 -30.76 -16.88 0.83
C VAL A 257 -30.83 -15.42 0.36
N ASN A 258 -31.34 -15.21 -0.85
CA ASN A 258 -31.36 -13.91 -1.52
C ASN A 258 -32.68 -13.14 -1.39
N ASP A 259 -33.71 -13.73 -0.78
CA ASP A 259 -35.03 -13.10 -0.66
C ASP A 259 -35.12 -12.06 0.48
N GLY A 260 -34.13 -12.03 1.38
CA GLY A 260 -34.09 -11.08 2.50
C GLY A 260 -34.93 -11.50 3.70
N SER A 261 -35.35 -12.77 3.78
CA SER A 261 -36.17 -13.28 4.88
C SER A 261 -35.40 -13.78 6.10
N LYS A 262 -34.12 -14.12 5.92
CA LYS A 262 -33.27 -14.67 6.97
C LYS A 262 -32.76 -13.58 7.90
N ASN A 263 -33.16 -13.60 9.17
CA ASN A 263 -32.71 -12.66 10.20
C ASN A 263 -31.31 -13.07 10.74
N SER A 264 -30.33 -13.11 9.84
CA SER A 264 -28.93 -13.44 10.17
C SER A 264 -28.27 -12.34 11.00
N VAL A 265 -27.08 -12.61 11.55
CA VAL A 265 -26.31 -11.64 12.35
C VAL A 265 -25.99 -10.36 11.55
N LEU A 266 -25.82 -10.48 10.23
CA LEU A 266 -25.69 -9.37 9.29
C LEU A 266 -26.94 -8.48 9.21
N MET A 267 -28.11 -9.03 9.53
CA MET A 267 -29.39 -8.32 9.50
C MET A 267 -29.82 -7.79 10.87
N ASN A 268 -29.14 -8.15 11.98
CA ASN A 268 -29.52 -7.71 13.33
C ASN A 268 -28.38 -7.09 14.16
N TYR A 269 -27.59 -7.88 14.88
CA TYR A 269 -26.57 -7.42 15.83
C TYR A 269 -25.51 -6.54 15.16
N LEU A 270 -25.11 -6.82 13.92
CA LEU A 270 -24.09 -6.01 13.23
C LEU A 270 -24.61 -4.65 12.75
N PRO A 271 -25.79 -4.52 12.12
CA PRO A 271 -26.43 -3.23 11.87
C PRO A 271 -26.64 -2.42 13.15
N ASP A 272 -27.03 -3.07 14.24
CA ASP A 272 -27.12 -2.42 15.55
C ASP A 272 -25.76 -1.90 16.01
N ALA A 273 -24.72 -2.75 16.03
CA ALA A 273 -23.37 -2.35 16.40
C ALA A 273 -22.85 -1.16 15.56
N TRP A 274 -23.06 -1.23 14.24
CA TRP A 274 -22.68 -0.17 13.29
C TRP A 274 -23.40 1.14 13.61
N ASN A 275 -24.72 1.10 13.82
CA ASN A 275 -25.52 2.29 14.14
C ASN A 275 -25.05 2.97 15.44
N TRP A 276 -24.53 2.18 16.38
CA TRP A 276 -23.99 2.63 17.66
C TRP A 276 -22.49 2.95 17.64
N GLY A 277 -21.86 2.94 16.46
CA GLY A 277 -20.51 3.46 16.22
C GLY A 277 -19.40 2.41 16.12
N ALA A 278 -19.72 1.12 16.07
CA ALA A 278 -18.74 0.08 15.78
C ALA A 278 -18.20 0.23 14.34
N GLU A 279 -16.90 0.07 14.18
CA GLU A 279 -16.24 0.08 12.87
C GLU A 279 -15.95 -1.36 12.42
N ILE A 280 -16.39 -1.73 11.21
CA ILE A 280 -16.31 -3.12 10.72
C ILE A 280 -15.32 -3.20 9.56
N PHE A 281 -14.43 -4.18 9.55
CA PHE A 281 -13.45 -4.40 8.49
C PHE A 281 -13.44 -5.88 8.07
N CYS A 282 -13.70 -6.12 6.79
CA CYS A 282 -13.72 -7.45 6.18
C CYS A 282 -12.35 -7.80 5.56
N GLU A 283 -12.20 -9.06 5.16
CA GLU A 283 -10.96 -9.62 4.61
C GLU A 283 -9.75 -9.50 5.56
N CYS A 284 -9.99 -9.40 6.87
CA CYS A 284 -9.01 -9.30 7.93
C CYS A 284 -8.91 -10.63 8.71
N GLU A 285 -7.92 -11.44 8.39
CA GLU A 285 -7.66 -12.72 9.07
C GLU A 285 -6.78 -12.48 10.30
N VAL A 286 -7.36 -12.53 11.50
CA VAL A 286 -6.56 -12.51 12.73
C VAL A 286 -5.74 -13.79 12.83
N ARG A 287 -4.44 -13.64 13.09
CA ARG A 287 -3.48 -14.75 13.17
C ARG A 287 -3.13 -15.09 14.60
N TYR A 288 -2.78 -14.10 15.43
CA TYR A 288 -2.43 -14.30 16.83
C TYR A 288 -2.57 -13.00 17.63
N ILE A 289 -2.54 -13.14 18.96
CA ILE A 289 -2.70 -12.04 19.91
C ILE A 289 -1.55 -12.08 20.92
N HIS A 290 -0.99 -10.90 21.23
CA HIS A 290 -0.03 -10.71 22.31
C HIS A 290 -0.56 -9.77 23.37
N GLU A 291 -0.09 -9.93 24.61
CA GLU A 291 -0.17 -8.88 25.61
C GLU A 291 0.63 -7.64 25.17
N ASN A 292 0.09 -6.46 25.44
CA ASN A 292 0.79 -5.21 25.18
C ASN A 292 1.96 -5.02 26.17
N ARG A 293 3.19 -4.91 25.65
CA ARG A 293 4.41 -4.79 26.47
C ARG A 293 4.49 -3.48 27.27
N THR A 294 3.82 -2.44 26.81
CA THR A 294 3.77 -1.14 27.48
C THR A 294 2.74 -1.08 28.62
N GLY A 295 2.00 -2.18 28.84
CA GLY A 295 1.00 -2.33 29.89
C GLY A 295 -0.42 -2.09 29.40
N GLY A 296 -1.34 -2.94 29.85
CA GLY A 296 -2.78 -2.86 29.56
C GLY A 296 -3.16 -3.25 28.12
N GLY A 297 -4.16 -4.13 27.99
CA GLY A 297 -4.73 -4.52 26.70
C GLY A 297 -3.86 -5.49 25.87
N TYR A 298 -4.23 -5.64 24.60
CA TYR A 298 -3.69 -6.64 23.68
C TYR A 298 -3.36 -6.06 22.31
N ILE A 299 -2.36 -6.64 21.64
CA ILE A 299 -2.06 -6.38 20.23
C ILE A 299 -2.57 -7.57 19.41
N VAL A 300 -3.52 -7.29 18.50
CA VAL A 300 -4.16 -8.28 17.64
C VAL A 300 -3.52 -8.20 16.25
N PHE A 301 -2.77 -9.24 15.87
CA PHE A 301 -2.09 -9.30 14.59
C PHE A 301 -2.98 -9.96 13.54
N TYR A 302 -3.10 -9.35 12.36
CA TYR A 302 -3.96 -9.82 11.28
C TYR A 302 -3.30 -9.71 9.91
N ALA A 303 -3.66 -10.64 9.02
CA ALA A 303 -3.34 -10.61 7.61
C ALA A 303 -4.53 -10.03 6.84
N TRP A 304 -4.28 -9.00 6.03
CA TRP A 304 -5.31 -8.40 5.18
C TRP A 304 -5.29 -9.05 3.79
N HIS A 305 -6.37 -9.74 3.43
CA HIS A 305 -6.54 -10.50 2.18
C HIS A 305 -7.03 -9.67 1.00
N GLY A 306 -7.52 -8.46 1.26
CA GLY A 306 -7.91 -7.55 0.20
C GLY A 306 -6.77 -7.32 -0.80
N ASP A 307 -7.14 -6.90 -2.00
CA ASP A 307 -6.20 -6.23 -2.92
C ASP A 307 -5.09 -7.07 -3.55
N GLY A 308 -5.32 -8.38 -3.68
CA GLY A 308 -4.41 -9.26 -4.40
C GLY A 308 -3.08 -9.53 -3.67
N ARG A 309 -2.96 -9.14 -2.39
CA ARG A 309 -1.78 -9.40 -1.53
C ARG A 309 -1.40 -10.89 -1.47
N LYS A 310 -2.37 -11.80 -1.64
CA LYS A 310 -2.15 -13.25 -1.75
C LYS A 310 -1.31 -13.67 -2.97
N ALA A 311 -1.09 -12.80 -3.97
CA ALA A 311 -0.13 -13.04 -5.05
C ALA A 311 1.31 -13.22 -4.54
N PHE A 312 1.59 -12.79 -3.30
CA PHE A 312 2.83 -13.02 -2.58
C PHE A 312 2.70 -14.19 -1.60
N SER A 313 2.28 -15.37 -2.09
CA SER A 313 1.98 -16.57 -1.28
C SER A 313 3.05 -16.87 -0.22
N ASP A 314 4.32 -16.82 -0.59
CA ASP A 314 5.45 -17.23 0.26
C ASP A 314 5.77 -16.20 1.36
N ASN A 315 5.24 -14.99 1.25
CA ASN A 315 5.53 -13.86 2.15
C ASN A 315 4.29 -13.23 2.79
N PHE A 316 3.09 -13.73 2.48
CA PHE A 316 1.84 -13.09 2.87
C PHE A 316 1.71 -12.94 4.39
N TYR A 317 1.98 -13.99 5.16
CA TYR A 317 1.93 -13.97 6.62
C TYR A 317 3.17 -13.34 7.29
N ASN A 318 4.16 -12.89 6.52
CA ASN A 318 5.35 -12.21 7.08
C ASN A 318 5.16 -10.70 7.26
N GLY A 319 4.10 -10.13 6.68
CA GLY A 319 3.80 -8.70 6.69
C GLY A 319 2.55 -8.34 7.50
N LEU A 320 2.27 -9.05 8.60
CA LEU A 320 1.05 -8.88 9.40
C LEU A 320 0.89 -7.44 9.88
N MET A 321 -0.32 -6.93 9.71
CA MET A 321 -0.78 -5.69 10.31
C MET A 321 -1.22 -5.96 11.74
N TRP A 322 -1.49 -4.92 12.52
CA TRP A 322 -1.97 -5.07 13.88
C TRP A 322 -2.90 -3.93 14.28
N VAL A 323 -3.75 -4.22 15.26
CA VAL A 323 -4.59 -3.24 15.96
C VAL A 323 -4.50 -3.47 17.47
N ARG A 324 -4.50 -2.40 18.25
CA ARG A 324 -4.47 -2.47 19.71
C ARG A 324 -5.89 -2.48 20.29
N ALA A 325 -6.18 -3.49 21.10
CA ALA A 325 -7.32 -3.52 22.01
C ALA A 325 -6.89 -2.93 23.36
N LYS A 326 -7.43 -1.77 23.76
CA LYS A 326 -7.05 -1.13 25.02
C LYS A 326 -7.61 -1.84 26.25
N GLU A 327 -8.85 -2.30 26.15
CA GLU A 327 -9.58 -2.87 27.29
C GLU A 327 -9.92 -4.34 27.04
N LEU A 328 -10.59 -4.65 25.92
CA LEU A 328 -11.11 -6.00 25.65
C LEU A 328 -10.79 -6.50 24.24
N CYS A 329 -10.45 -7.78 24.14
CA CYS A 329 -10.42 -8.56 22.92
C CYS A 329 -11.39 -9.74 23.05
N PHE A 330 -12.45 -9.72 22.23
CA PHE A 330 -13.41 -10.83 22.11
C PHE A 330 -13.03 -11.73 20.93
N LEU A 331 -13.00 -13.04 21.17
CA LEU A 331 -12.76 -14.07 20.17
C LEU A 331 -14.09 -14.75 19.79
N ASP A 332 -14.46 -14.59 18.52
CA ASP A 332 -15.64 -15.16 17.84
C ASP A 332 -15.30 -15.67 16.43
N ALA A 333 -14.11 -16.24 16.25
CA ALA A 333 -13.70 -16.82 14.96
C ALA A 333 -14.29 -18.23 14.73
N GLY A 334 -15.30 -18.62 15.52
CA GLY A 334 -15.89 -19.96 15.55
C GLY A 334 -15.02 -20.95 16.30
N ALA A 335 -15.58 -22.12 16.64
CA ALA A 335 -14.88 -23.14 17.43
C ALA A 335 -13.48 -23.47 16.89
N LEU A 336 -13.37 -23.63 15.57
CA LEU A 336 -12.11 -23.94 14.89
C LEU A 336 -11.18 -22.72 14.83
N GLY A 337 -11.66 -21.57 14.37
CA GLY A 337 -10.85 -20.37 14.16
C GLY A 337 -10.33 -19.74 15.45
N THR A 338 -11.17 -19.68 16.50
CA THR A 338 -10.75 -19.17 17.82
C THR A 338 -9.67 -20.06 18.42
N THR A 339 -9.86 -21.39 18.33
CA THR A 339 -8.87 -22.36 18.80
C THR A 339 -7.54 -22.22 18.04
N GLU A 340 -7.60 -22.04 16.72
CA GLU A 340 -6.44 -21.83 15.86
C GLU A 340 -5.64 -20.57 16.24
N ILE A 341 -6.33 -19.44 16.47
CA ILE A 341 -5.73 -18.18 16.92
C ILE A 341 -5.07 -18.35 18.29
N LEU A 342 -5.74 -19.03 19.22
CA LEU A 342 -5.20 -19.27 20.57
C LEU A 342 -3.95 -20.15 20.53
N LEU A 343 -3.96 -21.24 19.75
CA LEU A 343 -2.79 -22.12 19.61
C LEU A 343 -1.59 -21.37 19.02
N ARG A 344 -1.80 -20.46 18.05
CA ARG A 344 -0.73 -19.60 17.53
C ARG A 344 -0.24 -18.61 18.58
N SER A 345 -1.17 -17.98 19.28
CA SER A 345 -0.85 -17.05 20.37
C SER A 345 -0.01 -17.74 21.45
N LYS A 346 -0.28 -19.03 21.74
CA LYS A 346 0.55 -19.88 22.60
C LYS A 346 1.98 -20.05 22.07
N ALA A 347 2.11 -20.39 20.78
CA ALA A 347 3.41 -20.54 20.13
C ALA A 347 4.22 -19.24 20.14
N HIS A 348 3.55 -18.10 20.16
CA HIS A 348 4.16 -16.79 20.30
C HIS A 348 4.34 -16.29 21.76
N GLY A 349 4.04 -17.14 22.75
CA GLY A 349 4.39 -16.89 24.16
C GLY A 349 3.24 -16.42 25.05
N LEU A 350 2.00 -16.36 24.56
CA LEU A 350 0.84 -16.14 25.43
C LEU A 350 0.65 -17.37 26.33
N LYS A 351 0.72 -17.19 27.64
CA LYS A 351 0.53 -18.29 28.60
C LYS A 351 -0.93 -18.75 28.57
N MET A 352 -1.19 -20.05 28.62
CA MET A 352 -2.58 -20.54 28.66
C MET A 352 -2.68 -21.95 29.19
N SER A 353 -3.91 -22.34 29.54
CA SER A 353 -4.29 -23.70 29.87
C SER A 353 -3.84 -24.73 28.82
N ARG A 354 -3.60 -25.96 29.28
CA ARG A 354 -3.35 -27.12 28.41
C ARG A 354 -4.59 -27.60 27.65
N PHE A 355 -5.79 -27.16 28.03
CA PHE A 355 -7.05 -27.54 27.39
C PHE A 355 -7.35 -26.76 26.10
N VAL A 356 -6.59 -25.71 25.78
CA VAL A 356 -6.70 -25.07 24.47
C VAL A 356 -6.36 -26.08 23.38
N GLY A 357 -7.26 -26.27 22.41
CA GLY A 357 -7.18 -27.29 21.37
C GLY A 357 -7.76 -28.65 21.74
N GLN A 358 -8.33 -28.82 22.92
CA GLN A 358 -8.86 -30.10 23.41
C GLN A 358 -10.39 -30.10 23.48
N LYS A 359 -10.96 -31.30 23.60
CA LYS A 359 -12.39 -31.53 23.89
C LYS A 359 -13.35 -30.91 22.86
N LEU A 360 -13.00 -31.02 21.58
CA LEU A 360 -13.93 -30.68 20.51
C LEU A 360 -15.00 -31.77 20.34
N SER A 361 -16.16 -31.32 19.89
CA SER A 361 -17.34 -32.12 19.58
C SER A 361 -17.87 -31.72 18.20
N GLY A 362 -18.42 -32.68 17.48
CA GLY A 362 -19.18 -32.44 16.25
C GLY A 362 -20.69 -32.33 16.50
N ASP A 363 -21.09 -32.14 17.76
CA ASP A 363 -22.48 -32.12 18.25
C ASP A 363 -23.29 -33.38 17.91
N GLY A 364 -22.58 -34.50 17.69
CA GLY A 364 -23.17 -35.75 17.22
C GLY A 364 -23.87 -35.63 15.86
N ASP A 365 -23.45 -34.68 15.02
CA ASP A 365 -24.01 -34.45 13.68
C ASP A 365 -23.91 -35.69 12.81
N SER A 366 -25.05 -36.12 12.27
CA SER A 366 -25.14 -37.14 11.22
C SER A 366 -26.10 -36.71 10.11
N LEU A 367 -25.64 -36.81 8.86
CA LEU A 367 -26.40 -36.49 7.66
C LEU A 367 -26.69 -37.78 6.88
N SER A 368 -27.97 -38.08 6.70
CA SER A 368 -28.44 -39.29 6.01
C SER A 368 -29.59 -38.98 5.05
N PHE A 369 -29.83 -39.88 4.09
CA PHE A 369 -30.87 -39.69 3.08
C PHE A 369 -31.84 -40.88 3.03
N GLY A 370 -33.14 -40.63 3.09
CA GLY A 370 -34.15 -41.61 2.72
C GLY A 370 -34.42 -41.52 1.23
N TYR A 371 -33.83 -42.40 0.43
CA TYR A 371 -33.85 -42.34 -1.03
C TYR A 371 -35.01 -43.12 -1.64
N ASP A 372 -35.60 -42.57 -2.70
CA ASP A 372 -36.65 -43.17 -3.54
C ASP A 372 -37.86 -43.69 -2.73
N THR A 373 -38.43 -42.81 -1.92
CA THR A 373 -39.59 -43.11 -1.05
C THR A 373 -40.89 -43.22 -1.85
N ASP A 374 -41.89 -43.94 -1.32
CA ASP A 374 -43.25 -43.99 -1.90
C ASP A 374 -43.94 -42.61 -1.88
N GLU A 375 -43.48 -41.72 -1.00
CA GLU A 375 -43.97 -40.36 -0.85
C GLU A 375 -43.15 -39.36 -1.68
N VAL A 376 -43.81 -38.33 -2.20
CA VAL A 376 -43.11 -37.19 -2.78
C VAL A 376 -42.68 -36.26 -1.65
N VAL A 377 -41.37 -36.04 -1.50
CA VAL A 377 -40.79 -35.22 -0.41
C VAL A 377 -40.64 -33.75 -0.83
N ASN A 378 -40.33 -33.49 -2.10
CA ASN A 378 -40.05 -32.13 -2.62
C ASN A 378 -38.93 -31.40 -1.84
N GLY A 379 -37.88 -32.13 -1.45
CA GLY A 379 -36.78 -31.64 -0.63
C GLY A 379 -35.65 -30.93 -1.38
N ILE A 380 -35.81 -30.60 -2.66
CA ILE A 380 -34.79 -29.93 -3.48
C ILE A 380 -35.13 -28.44 -3.64
N GLY A 381 -34.27 -27.57 -3.15
CA GLY A 381 -34.39 -26.12 -3.26
C GLY A 381 -34.17 -25.61 -4.69
N GLY A 382 -34.75 -24.46 -5.03
CA GLY A 382 -34.68 -23.86 -6.37
C GLY A 382 -34.52 -22.33 -6.32
N GLY A 383 -33.97 -21.72 -7.38
CA GLY A 383 -33.73 -20.27 -7.44
C GLY A 383 -34.99 -19.41 -7.52
N HIS A 384 -36.11 -19.99 -7.94
CA HIS A 384 -37.47 -19.44 -7.85
C HIS A 384 -38.41 -20.61 -7.53
N SER A 385 -39.02 -20.64 -6.35
CA SER A 385 -40.02 -21.68 -6.04
C SER A 385 -41.32 -21.39 -6.80
N PRO A 386 -41.91 -22.36 -7.52
CA PRO A 386 -43.28 -22.22 -7.99
C PRO A 386 -44.19 -22.05 -6.77
N ALA A 387 -45.01 -20.98 -6.75
CA ALA A 387 -45.96 -20.69 -5.67
C ALA A 387 -46.91 -21.87 -5.35
N GLU A 388 -47.07 -22.80 -6.29
CA GLU A 388 -47.93 -23.98 -6.15
C GLU A 388 -47.28 -25.14 -5.37
N ARG A 389 -45.93 -25.22 -5.25
CA ARG A 389 -45.20 -26.34 -4.60
C ARG A 389 -43.83 -25.93 -4.02
N PRO A 390 -43.79 -25.14 -2.94
CA PRO A 390 -42.53 -24.71 -2.35
C PRO A 390 -41.78 -25.88 -1.66
N CYS A 391 -40.44 -25.78 -1.64
CA CYS A 391 -39.60 -26.65 -0.84
C CYS A 391 -39.70 -26.27 0.65
N GLY A 392 -39.84 -24.97 0.91
CA GLY A 392 -39.84 -24.37 2.25
C GLY A 392 -38.42 -24.02 2.72
N PRO A 393 -38.27 -23.46 3.92
CA PRO A 393 -36.96 -23.32 4.58
C PRO A 393 -36.25 -24.68 4.68
N THR A 394 -34.92 -24.70 4.76
CA THR A 394 -34.16 -25.97 4.81
C THR A 394 -34.72 -26.92 5.86
N ILE A 395 -34.88 -26.47 7.10
CA ILE A 395 -35.46 -27.27 8.19
C ILE A 395 -36.77 -26.62 8.56
N THR A 396 -37.81 -27.41 8.81
CA THR A 396 -39.14 -26.94 9.23
C THR A 396 -39.71 -27.72 10.41
N GLY A 397 -39.48 -29.03 10.45
CA GLY A 397 -39.90 -29.90 11.54
C GLY A 397 -38.75 -30.63 12.23
N VAL A 398 -39.00 -31.01 13.48
CA VAL A 398 -38.10 -31.85 14.30
C VAL A 398 -38.89 -32.92 15.02
N MET A 399 -38.29 -34.09 15.22
CA MET A 399 -38.65 -35.02 16.30
C MET A 399 -37.66 -34.84 17.44
N ASP A 400 -38.10 -34.25 18.55
CA ASP A 400 -37.24 -33.96 19.70
C ASP A 400 -37.34 -35.08 20.76
N ASN A 401 -36.41 -36.04 20.69
CA ASN A 401 -36.34 -37.16 21.60
C ASN A 401 -35.29 -36.94 22.71
N ARG A 402 -34.98 -35.69 23.04
CA ARG A 402 -34.06 -35.39 24.12
C ARG A 402 -34.69 -35.60 25.49
N GLY A 403 -35.99 -35.30 25.66
CA GLY A 403 -36.71 -35.23 26.94
C GLY A 403 -36.63 -36.46 27.87
N PRO A 404 -37.01 -36.31 29.16
CA PRO A 404 -36.82 -37.35 30.18
C PRO A 404 -37.64 -38.62 29.95
N GLU A 405 -38.79 -38.51 29.28
CA GLU A 405 -39.64 -39.67 28.95
C GLU A 405 -39.12 -40.44 27.73
N THR A 406 -38.52 -39.73 26.78
CA THR A 406 -38.00 -40.31 25.53
C THR A 406 -36.58 -40.86 25.70
N SER A 407 -35.74 -40.10 26.40
CA SER A 407 -34.35 -40.45 26.71
C SER A 407 -34.06 -40.19 28.20
N PRO A 408 -34.30 -41.18 29.07
CA PRO A 408 -34.04 -41.05 30.51
C PRO A 408 -32.59 -40.71 30.82
N ASN A 409 -31.66 -41.31 30.08
CA ASN A 409 -30.27 -40.90 30.06
C ASN A 409 -30.10 -39.76 29.05
N VAL A 410 -29.66 -38.59 29.53
CA VAL A 410 -29.47 -37.40 28.70
C VAL A 410 -28.52 -37.65 27.53
N LEU A 411 -27.51 -38.50 27.72
CA LEU A 411 -26.52 -38.81 26.68
C LEU A 411 -27.11 -39.64 25.53
N ASP A 412 -28.26 -40.30 25.72
CA ASP A 412 -28.96 -41.02 24.66
C ASP A 412 -29.95 -40.12 23.89
N GLY A 413 -30.14 -38.88 24.34
CA GLY A 413 -31.01 -37.90 23.69
C GLY A 413 -30.51 -37.47 22.32
N TYR A 414 -31.44 -37.33 21.39
CA TYR A 414 -31.18 -36.86 20.02
C TYR A 414 -32.36 -36.07 19.48
N VAL A 415 -32.08 -35.25 18.48
CA VAL A 415 -33.09 -34.63 17.62
C VAL A 415 -32.93 -35.12 16.20
N LEU A 416 -34.05 -35.29 15.50
CA LEU A 416 -34.08 -35.65 14.08
C LEU A 416 -34.84 -34.56 13.32
N GLU A 417 -34.12 -33.87 12.45
CA GLU A 417 -34.63 -32.75 11.64
C GLU A 417 -34.76 -33.19 10.18
N GLU A 418 -35.85 -32.75 9.53
CA GLU A 418 -35.98 -32.89 8.07
C GLU A 418 -35.30 -31.71 7.36
N GLY A 419 -34.60 -31.99 6.26
CA GLY A 419 -33.78 -31.02 5.53
C GLY A 419 -34.18 -30.83 4.08
N ALA A 420 -33.72 -29.71 3.49
CA ALA A 420 -33.74 -29.46 2.06
C ALA A 420 -32.31 -29.38 1.48
N ILE A 421 -32.13 -29.86 0.26
CA ILE A 421 -30.89 -29.79 -0.50
C ILE A 421 -30.92 -28.52 -1.36
N PRO A 422 -30.00 -27.56 -1.16
CA PRO A 422 -29.90 -26.37 -1.99
C PRO A 422 -29.61 -26.70 -3.47
N GLN A 423 -30.05 -25.82 -4.38
CA GLN A 423 -29.90 -26.03 -5.83
C GLN A 423 -28.45 -26.27 -6.26
N ALA A 424 -27.50 -25.59 -5.60
CA ALA A 424 -26.07 -25.72 -5.91
C ALA A 424 -25.51 -27.13 -5.66
N LEU A 425 -26.12 -27.90 -4.76
CA LEU A 425 -25.70 -29.27 -4.40
C LEU A 425 -26.54 -30.35 -5.09
N ALA A 426 -27.69 -30.00 -5.67
CA ALA A 426 -28.61 -30.95 -6.28
C ALA A 426 -27.96 -31.82 -7.38
N SER A 427 -27.15 -31.23 -8.28
CA SER A 427 -26.48 -31.98 -9.34
C SER A 427 -25.34 -32.87 -8.84
N VAL A 428 -24.71 -32.50 -7.72
CA VAL A 428 -23.64 -33.30 -7.08
C VAL A 428 -24.25 -34.55 -6.46
N ILE A 429 -25.36 -34.38 -5.71
CA ILE A 429 -26.10 -35.48 -5.10
C ILE A 429 -26.74 -36.38 -6.18
N GLN A 430 -27.25 -35.80 -7.26
CA GLN A 430 -27.75 -36.55 -8.41
C GLN A 430 -26.70 -37.51 -9.00
N GLY A 431 -25.47 -37.02 -9.17
CA GLY A 431 -24.36 -37.83 -9.66
C GLY A 431 -23.95 -38.92 -8.67
N ALA A 432 -24.01 -38.64 -7.37
CA ALA A 432 -23.66 -39.60 -6.31
C ALA A 432 -24.65 -40.76 -6.17
N PHE A 433 -25.92 -40.56 -6.55
CA PHE A 433 -26.97 -41.60 -6.50
C PHE A 433 -27.21 -42.31 -7.86
N GLU A 434 -26.34 -42.10 -8.86
CA GLU A 434 -26.39 -42.74 -10.19
C GLU A 434 -27.75 -42.58 -10.95
N SER A 435 -28.57 -41.58 -10.60
CA SER A 435 -29.89 -41.37 -11.23
C SER A 435 -29.75 -40.58 -12.56
N GLY A 436 -29.64 -41.29 -13.68
CA GLY A 436 -29.22 -40.71 -14.97
C GLY A 436 -30.27 -40.37 -16.03
N VAL A 437 -31.58 -40.60 -15.80
CA VAL A 437 -32.57 -40.58 -16.92
C VAL A 437 -33.48 -39.33 -16.94
N PHE A 438 -33.68 -38.63 -15.81
CA PHE A 438 -34.46 -37.38 -15.74
C PHE A 438 -33.80 -36.36 -14.78
N GLY A 439 -33.94 -35.05 -15.05
CA GLY A 439 -33.32 -33.98 -14.23
C GLY A 439 -33.81 -33.97 -12.76
N PRO A 440 -33.13 -33.25 -11.84
CA PRO A 440 -33.35 -33.38 -10.39
C PRO A 440 -34.72 -32.89 -9.90
N TYR A 441 -35.47 -32.18 -10.75
CA TYR A 441 -36.81 -31.66 -10.48
C TYR A 441 -37.93 -32.48 -11.13
N ALA A 442 -37.63 -33.65 -11.72
CA ALA A 442 -38.63 -34.49 -12.36
C ALA A 442 -39.69 -34.93 -11.34
N ARG A 443 -40.98 -34.78 -11.70
CA ARG A 443 -42.10 -35.15 -10.82
C ARG A 443 -42.13 -36.67 -10.65
N GLY A 444 -42.04 -37.15 -9.41
CA GLY A 444 -41.93 -38.59 -9.12
C GLY A 444 -40.59 -39.21 -9.52
N GLY A 445 -39.58 -38.40 -9.83
CA GLY A 445 -38.20 -38.89 -9.97
C GLY A 445 -37.58 -39.14 -8.60
N SER A 446 -36.60 -40.05 -8.53
CA SER A 446 -36.03 -40.54 -7.27
C SER A 446 -35.50 -39.43 -6.34
N LEU A 447 -34.91 -38.37 -6.89
CA LEU A 447 -34.47 -37.20 -6.11
C LEU A 447 -35.60 -36.36 -5.51
N ASN A 448 -36.75 -36.30 -6.17
CA ASN A 448 -37.95 -35.62 -5.66
C ASN A 448 -38.63 -36.43 -4.54
N CYS A 449 -38.41 -37.75 -4.56
CA CYS A 449 -38.79 -38.71 -3.52
C CYS A 449 -37.61 -39.01 -2.57
N THR A 450 -36.67 -38.08 -2.40
CA THR A 450 -35.56 -38.22 -1.45
C THR A 450 -35.76 -37.28 -0.26
N GLN A 451 -35.69 -37.83 0.95
CA GLN A 451 -35.70 -37.07 2.20
C GLN A 451 -34.29 -36.90 2.75
N THR A 452 -34.00 -35.73 3.31
CA THR A 452 -32.75 -35.45 4.00
C THR A 452 -33.01 -35.47 5.51
N TYR A 453 -32.19 -36.20 6.26
CA TYR A 453 -32.18 -36.21 7.71
C TYR A 453 -30.90 -35.55 8.23
N LEU A 454 -31.07 -34.62 9.15
CA LEU A 454 -29.99 -34.14 10.01
C LEU A 454 -30.29 -34.58 11.44
N ILE A 455 -29.36 -35.31 12.05
CA ILE A 455 -29.45 -35.73 13.45
C ILE A 455 -28.38 -35.01 14.25
N MET A 456 -28.74 -34.54 15.44
CA MET A 456 -27.79 -34.11 16.46
C MET A 456 -27.99 -34.94 17.72
N SER A 457 -26.88 -35.32 18.35
CA SER A 457 -26.85 -36.25 19.47
C SER A 457 -25.62 -35.99 20.35
N HIS A 458 -25.41 -36.76 21.41
CA HIS A 458 -24.20 -36.64 22.20
C HIS A 458 -23.07 -37.52 21.64
N ASP A 459 -21.90 -36.93 21.39
CA ASP A 459 -20.66 -37.66 21.10
C ASP A 459 -19.75 -37.77 22.36
N ASN A 460 -18.48 -38.15 22.17
CA ASN A 460 -17.53 -38.33 23.27
C ASN A 460 -16.70 -37.07 23.59
N ASN A 461 -16.83 -36.00 22.80
CA ASN A 461 -16.03 -34.77 22.94
C ASN A 461 -14.51 -35.05 22.94
N GLU A 462 -14.02 -35.93 22.08
CA GLU A 462 -12.59 -36.31 21.97
C GLU A 462 -11.89 -35.73 20.73
N GLY A 463 -12.53 -34.73 20.10
CA GLY A 463 -11.90 -33.94 19.05
C GLY A 463 -10.75 -33.09 19.60
N THR A 464 -9.71 -32.93 18.79
CA THR A 464 -8.56 -32.07 19.10
C THR A 464 -8.15 -31.28 17.89
N ILE A 465 -7.66 -30.06 18.13
CA ILE A 465 -6.96 -29.24 17.14
C ILE A 465 -5.54 -29.02 17.63
N THR A 466 -4.58 -29.29 16.75
CA THR A 466 -3.17 -28.98 16.96
C THR A 466 -2.64 -28.16 15.79
N LEU A 467 -1.50 -27.49 15.97
CA LEU A 467 -0.81 -26.84 14.86
C LEU A 467 0.38 -27.68 14.41
N ASP A 468 0.50 -27.90 13.10
CA ASP A 468 1.69 -28.43 12.44
C ASP A 468 2.17 -27.44 11.39
N ASN A 469 3.40 -26.92 11.50
CA ASN A 469 3.94 -25.87 10.63
C ASN A 469 2.99 -24.68 10.40
N ASP A 470 2.38 -24.14 11.48
CA ASP A 470 1.39 -23.05 11.45
C ASP A 470 0.02 -23.40 10.81
N LYS A 471 -0.22 -24.68 10.51
CA LYS A 471 -1.47 -25.18 9.93
C LYS A 471 -2.32 -25.94 10.95
N PRO A 472 -3.64 -25.69 11.02
CA PRO A 472 -4.52 -26.43 11.91
C PRO A 472 -4.70 -27.87 11.43
N TYR A 473 -4.58 -28.81 12.35
CA TYR A 473 -4.84 -30.21 12.14
C TYR A 473 -5.98 -30.65 13.07
N LEU A 474 -7.12 -30.97 12.47
CA LEU A 474 -8.33 -31.42 13.15
C LEU A 474 -8.33 -32.95 13.23
N ARG A 475 -8.42 -33.50 14.44
CA ARG A 475 -8.48 -34.95 14.68
C ARG A 475 -9.63 -35.30 15.61
N PHE A 476 -10.48 -36.20 15.16
CA PHE A 476 -11.44 -36.91 15.99
C PHE A 476 -10.95 -38.35 16.19
N SER A 477 -10.57 -38.69 17.43
CA SER A 477 -9.99 -40.00 17.75
C SER A 477 -11.11 -41.05 17.88
N GLY A 478 -11.57 -41.57 16.75
CA GLY A 478 -12.60 -42.60 16.70
C GLY A 478 -14.01 -42.05 16.91
N VAL A 479 -14.98 -42.62 16.19
CA VAL A 479 -16.40 -42.29 16.34
C VAL A 479 -16.91 -43.01 17.58
N GLY A 480 -16.58 -42.45 18.75
CA GLY A 480 -16.53 -43.15 20.04
C GLY A 480 -17.85 -43.65 20.65
N ARG A 481 -18.95 -43.71 19.90
CA ARG A 481 -20.13 -44.53 20.21
C ARG A 481 -20.68 -45.20 18.97
N ALA A 482 -19.93 -46.14 18.40
CA ALA A 482 -20.43 -47.00 17.31
C ALA A 482 -21.82 -47.58 17.65
N ASP A 483 -22.01 -48.07 18.87
CA ASP A 483 -23.29 -48.61 19.35
C ASP A 483 -24.44 -47.58 19.36
N HIS A 484 -24.17 -46.30 19.61
CA HIS A 484 -25.20 -45.25 19.58
C HIS A 484 -25.52 -44.85 18.14
N LEU A 485 -24.52 -44.78 17.27
CA LEU A 485 -24.73 -44.54 15.85
C LEU A 485 -25.48 -45.68 15.16
N GLU A 486 -25.16 -46.93 15.49
CA GLU A 486 -25.92 -48.09 15.02
C GLU A 486 -27.40 -48.01 15.44
N LYS A 487 -27.67 -47.56 16.68
CA LYS A 487 -29.05 -47.31 17.13
C LYS A 487 -29.74 -46.20 16.32
N LEU A 488 -29.04 -45.09 16.06
CA LEU A 488 -29.58 -43.99 15.24
C LEU A 488 -29.81 -44.41 13.79
N ASP A 489 -28.90 -45.19 13.20
CA ASP A 489 -29.05 -45.77 11.86
C ASP A 489 -30.24 -46.75 11.79
N LEU A 490 -30.48 -47.54 12.84
CA LEU A 490 -31.67 -48.40 12.94
C LEU A 490 -32.96 -47.57 13.01
N ILE A 491 -32.97 -46.48 13.77
CA ILE A 491 -34.12 -45.56 13.86
C ILE A 491 -34.38 -44.91 12.51
N LEU A 492 -33.35 -44.39 11.84
CA LEU A 492 -33.44 -43.84 10.49
C LEU A 492 -33.90 -44.86 9.45
N GLY A 493 -33.42 -46.09 9.56
CA GLY A 493 -33.82 -47.21 8.71
C GLY A 493 -35.30 -47.54 8.89
N ASN A 494 -35.79 -47.55 10.13
CA ASN A 494 -37.21 -47.75 10.42
C ASN A 494 -38.07 -46.56 9.94
N ALA A 495 -37.60 -45.33 10.14
CA ALA A 495 -38.26 -44.12 9.64
C ALA A 495 -38.40 -44.16 8.12
N THR A 496 -37.32 -44.49 7.41
CA THR A 496 -37.25 -44.52 5.95
C THR A 496 -38.10 -45.66 5.39
N LYS A 497 -38.08 -46.85 6.01
CA LYS A 497 -38.95 -47.99 5.64
C LYS A 497 -40.44 -47.67 5.81
N ALA A 498 -40.81 -46.88 6.82
CA ALA A 498 -42.21 -46.49 7.06
C ALA A 498 -42.81 -45.66 5.91
N ILE A 499 -41.98 -45.11 5.03
CA ILE A 499 -42.37 -44.37 3.83
C ILE A 499 -41.86 -45.02 2.53
N GLY A 500 -41.47 -46.30 2.58
CA GLY A 500 -41.12 -47.10 1.40
C GLY A 500 -39.74 -46.85 0.79
N GLY A 501 -38.89 -46.02 1.41
CA GLY A 501 -37.57 -45.68 0.86
C GLY A 501 -36.43 -46.62 1.29
N THR A 502 -35.24 -46.35 0.76
CA THR A 502 -33.97 -46.98 1.17
C THR A 502 -33.08 -45.96 1.86
N LEU A 503 -32.58 -46.29 3.06
CA LEU A 503 -31.63 -45.43 3.75
C LEU A 503 -30.28 -45.44 3.02
N ILE A 504 -29.82 -44.26 2.62
CA ILE A 504 -28.49 -44.01 2.06
C ILE A 504 -27.73 -43.12 3.03
N ASN A 505 -26.65 -43.67 3.57
CA ASN A 505 -25.63 -42.90 4.27
C ASN A 505 -24.58 -42.47 3.24
N PRO A 506 -24.22 -41.18 3.15
CA PRO A 506 -23.30 -40.69 2.13
C PRO A 506 -21.95 -41.43 2.21
N PRO A 507 -21.34 -41.80 1.06
CA PRO A 507 -20.06 -42.51 1.04
C PRO A 507 -18.87 -41.63 1.46
N PHE A 508 -19.09 -40.33 1.67
CA PHE A 508 -18.08 -39.35 2.07
C PHE A 508 -18.17 -39.10 3.58
N TYR A 509 -17.06 -39.39 4.26
CA TYR A 509 -16.64 -39.05 5.64
C TYR A 509 -17.59 -38.13 6.45
N ALA A 510 -17.94 -38.56 7.67
CA ALA A 510 -18.75 -37.81 8.64
C ALA A 510 -18.43 -36.30 8.61
N ILE A 511 -19.46 -35.47 8.50
CA ILE A 511 -19.34 -34.01 8.44
C ILE A 511 -20.13 -33.39 9.59
N THR A 512 -19.53 -32.42 10.28
CA THR A 512 -20.24 -31.57 11.25
C THR A 512 -20.43 -30.17 10.70
N VAL A 513 -21.61 -29.62 10.91
CA VAL A 513 -21.93 -28.19 10.71
C VAL A 513 -21.97 -27.44 12.05
N HIS A 514 -21.86 -28.18 13.15
CA HIS A 514 -21.86 -27.71 14.54
C HIS A 514 -20.56 -28.06 15.28
N PRO A 515 -19.38 -27.61 14.82
CA PRO A 515 -18.16 -27.79 15.60
C PRO A 515 -18.25 -27.00 16.91
N LEU A 516 -18.06 -27.69 18.04
CA LEU A 516 -18.11 -27.14 19.39
C LEU A 516 -16.82 -27.46 20.15
N GLY A 517 -16.42 -26.60 21.09
CA GLY A 517 -15.27 -26.82 21.95
C GLY A 517 -13.93 -26.38 21.35
N GLY A 518 -12.84 -26.69 22.05
CA GLY A 518 -11.47 -26.24 21.72
C GLY A 518 -10.95 -25.12 22.63
N ALA A 519 -11.83 -24.28 23.19
CA ALA A 519 -11.52 -23.34 24.26
C ALA A 519 -12.57 -23.41 25.38
N ILE A 520 -12.90 -24.64 25.78
CA ILE A 520 -14.05 -24.97 26.64
C ILE A 520 -14.06 -24.20 27.96
N ILE A 521 -15.26 -23.90 28.45
CA ILE A 521 -15.46 -23.45 29.83
C ILE A 521 -15.05 -24.58 30.79
N SER A 522 -14.36 -24.19 31.85
CA SER A 522 -13.93 -25.07 32.94
C SER A 522 -15.12 -25.51 33.80
N SER A 523 -15.10 -26.75 34.25
CA SER A 523 -16.12 -27.27 35.18
C SER A 523 -15.84 -26.93 36.64
N ASP A 524 -14.64 -26.44 36.97
CA ASP A 524 -14.17 -26.16 38.33
C ASP A 524 -13.52 -24.78 38.51
N GLU A 525 -13.73 -23.86 37.55
CA GLU A 525 -13.10 -22.52 37.47
C GLU A 525 -11.55 -22.55 37.48
N THR A 526 -10.95 -23.63 36.98
CA THR A 526 -9.50 -23.74 36.79
C THR A 526 -9.10 -24.21 35.39
N GLY A 527 -7.89 -23.83 34.98
CA GLY A 527 -7.28 -24.33 33.75
C GLY A 527 -6.96 -25.82 33.73
N ARG A 528 -7.22 -26.57 34.82
CA ARG A 528 -7.07 -28.04 34.85
C ARG A 528 -8.24 -28.80 34.24
N SER A 529 -9.38 -28.14 34.05
CA SER A 529 -10.60 -28.75 33.51
C SER A 529 -11.17 -28.00 32.30
N GLY A 530 -10.65 -26.82 31.97
CA GLY A 530 -11.04 -26.07 30.77
C GLY A 530 -10.01 -25.03 30.35
N ALA A 531 -10.31 -24.28 29.30
CA ALA A 531 -9.49 -23.19 28.78
C ALA A 531 -9.96 -21.82 29.24
N THR A 532 -11.26 -21.68 29.53
CA THR A 532 -11.88 -20.42 29.95
C THR A 532 -12.66 -20.59 31.25
N ASN A 533 -12.82 -19.51 32.00
CA ASN A 533 -13.71 -19.48 33.16
C ASN A 533 -15.20 -19.46 32.73
N HIS A 534 -16.13 -19.53 33.69
CA HIS A 534 -17.57 -19.57 33.43
C HIS A 534 -18.15 -18.40 32.60
N ILE A 535 -17.41 -17.30 32.40
CA ILE A 535 -17.78 -16.15 31.56
C ILE A 535 -16.88 -16.00 30.32
N GLY A 536 -16.12 -17.04 29.96
CA GLY A 536 -15.34 -17.08 28.73
C GLY A 536 -13.95 -16.42 28.80
N GLN A 537 -13.49 -15.94 29.95
CA GLN A 537 -12.14 -15.35 30.08
C GLN A 537 -11.08 -16.44 30.02
N LEU A 538 -10.03 -16.23 29.22
CA LEU A 538 -8.97 -17.22 29.00
C LEU A 538 -8.08 -17.39 30.23
N PHE A 539 -7.87 -18.62 30.70
CA PHE A 539 -6.92 -18.91 31.78
C PHE A 539 -5.46 -18.72 31.32
N THR A 540 -4.61 -18.21 32.22
CA THR A 540 -3.16 -18.03 31.97
C THR A 540 -2.37 -19.34 32.10
N GLY A 541 -2.96 -20.38 32.69
CA GLY A 541 -2.30 -21.66 32.94
C GLY A 541 -3.28 -22.68 33.52
N ASP A 542 -2.81 -23.57 34.38
CA ASP A 542 -3.65 -24.58 35.06
C ASP A 542 -4.42 -24.01 36.29
N GLY A 543 -4.12 -22.81 36.74
CA GLY A 543 -4.79 -22.18 37.90
C GLY A 543 -6.11 -21.51 37.54
N SER A 544 -6.62 -20.65 38.44
CA SER A 544 -7.82 -19.82 38.23
C SER A 544 -7.50 -18.41 37.70
N GLU A 545 -6.21 -18.08 37.51
CA GLU A 545 -5.79 -16.79 36.96
C GLU A 545 -6.18 -16.66 35.48
N VAL A 546 -6.76 -15.52 35.10
CA VAL A 546 -7.23 -15.24 33.74
C VAL A 546 -6.52 -14.04 33.12
N HIS A 547 -6.43 -14.06 31.79
CA HIS A 547 -6.08 -12.90 30.97
C HIS A 547 -7.18 -11.85 31.05
N THR A 548 -6.95 -10.80 31.84
CA THR A 548 -7.93 -9.73 32.01
C THR A 548 -8.21 -9.07 30.66
N GLY A 549 -9.45 -9.20 30.20
CA GLY A 549 -9.92 -8.62 28.94
C GLY A 549 -9.73 -9.46 27.68
N LEU A 550 -9.25 -10.71 27.77
CA LEU A 550 -9.27 -11.66 26.65
C LEU A 550 -10.36 -12.69 26.85
N VAL A 551 -11.39 -12.69 26.00
CA VAL A 551 -12.65 -13.41 26.24
C VAL A 551 -13.10 -14.16 24.98
N CYS A 552 -13.38 -15.45 25.11
CA CYS A 552 -13.99 -16.25 24.05
C CYS A 552 -15.52 -16.22 24.21
N VAL A 553 -16.25 -16.00 23.11
CA VAL A 553 -17.72 -15.83 23.14
C VAL A 553 -18.45 -16.64 22.05
N ASP A 554 -17.76 -17.58 21.39
CA ASP A 554 -18.32 -18.43 20.33
C ASP A 554 -18.47 -19.89 20.75
N GLY A 555 -18.76 -20.77 19.78
CA GLY A 555 -18.88 -22.21 20.01
C GLY A 555 -17.66 -22.90 20.60
N SER A 556 -16.47 -22.26 20.63
CA SER A 556 -15.26 -22.82 21.25
C SER A 556 -15.39 -23.03 22.75
N VAL A 557 -16.26 -22.24 23.41
CA VAL A 557 -16.42 -22.27 24.88
C VAL A 557 -17.36 -23.36 25.36
N ILE A 558 -18.12 -23.99 24.46
CA ILE A 558 -19.08 -25.03 24.81
C ILE A 558 -18.34 -26.32 25.19
N PRO A 559 -18.54 -26.89 26.40
CA PRO A 559 -17.72 -27.98 26.91
C PRO A 559 -18.14 -29.39 26.46
N CYS A 560 -19.29 -29.56 25.80
CA CYS A 560 -19.72 -30.83 25.19
C CYS A 560 -20.77 -30.61 24.09
N ALA A 561 -21.06 -31.67 23.34
CA ALA A 561 -22.27 -31.79 22.53
C ALA A 561 -23.51 -31.32 23.31
N LEU A 562 -24.31 -30.47 22.67
CA LEU A 562 -25.62 -30.02 23.13
C LEU A 562 -26.72 -30.99 22.68
N GLY A 563 -26.46 -31.75 21.61
CA GLY A 563 -27.43 -32.63 20.95
C GLY A 563 -28.55 -31.85 20.26
N VAL A 564 -28.28 -30.59 19.89
CA VAL A 564 -29.26 -29.67 19.28
C VAL A 564 -28.54 -28.48 18.65
N ASN A 565 -29.14 -27.84 17.64
CA ASN A 565 -28.53 -26.70 16.94
C ASN A 565 -28.01 -25.64 17.93
N PRO A 566 -26.72 -25.29 17.89
CA PRO A 566 -26.06 -24.61 18.99
C PRO A 566 -26.30 -23.09 19.03
N LEU A 567 -26.91 -22.50 18.00
CA LEU A 567 -26.93 -21.05 17.80
C LEU A 567 -27.58 -20.29 18.97
N ALA A 568 -28.64 -20.84 19.57
CA ALA A 568 -29.34 -20.21 20.67
C ALA A 568 -28.44 -20.19 21.93
N THR A 569 -27.76 -21.31 22.20
CA THR A 569 -26.89 -21.46 23.37
C THR A 569 -25.62 -20.61 23.23
N ILE A 570 -25.02 -20.57 22.04
CA ILE A 570 -23.87 -19.68 21.76
C ILE A 570 -24.26 -18.22 22.01
N THR A 571 -25.40 -17.78 21.46
CA THR A 571 -25.86 -16.39 21.62
C THR A 571 -26.18 -16.07 23.08
N ALA A 572 -26.80 -17.00 23.82
CA ALA A 572 -27.11 -16.82 25.23
C ALA A 572 -25.85 -16.75 26.11
N LEU A 573 -24.85 -17.59 25.87
CA LEU A 573 -23.57 -17.55 26.58
C LEU A 573 -22.79 -16.25 26.28
N ALA A 574 -22.83 -15.78 25.04
CA ALA A 574 -22.24 -14.49 24.66
C ALA A 574 -22.92 -13.32 25.38
N GLU A 575 -24.26 -13.26 25.37
CA GLU A 575 -25.02 -12.24 26.10
C GLU A 575 -24.71 -12.27 27.60
N ARG A 576 -24.58 -13.47 28.17
CA ARG A 576 -24.17 -13.65 29.58
C ARG A 576 -22.79 -13.11 29.85
N SER A 577 -21.80 -13.52 29.06
CA SER A 577 -20.40 -13.13 29.24
C SER A 577 -20.23 -11.61 29.16
N VAL A 578 -20.83 -10.99 28.15
CA VAL A 578 -20.79 -9.55 27.92
C VAL A 578 -21.50 -8.76 29.02
N ASP A 579 -22.63 -9.25 29.53
CA ASP A 579 -23.37 -8.65 30.64
C ASP A 579 -22.58 -8.70 31.96
N PHE A 580 -21.95 -9.83 32.27
CA PHE A 580 -21.04 -9.94 33.43
C PHE A 580 -19.85 -8.99 33.31
N ILE A 581 -19.22 -8.93 32.14
CA ILE A 581 -18.09 -8.02 31.89
C ILE A 581 -18.52 -6.56 32.06
N ALA A 582 -19.66 -6.17 31.48
CA ALA A 582 -20.17 -4.81 31.61
C ALA A 582 -20.43 -4.44 33.08
N ARG A 583 -21.12 -5.32 33.84
CA ARG A 583 -21.41 -5.11 35.27
C ARG A 583 -20.14 -5.02 36.10
N ASN A 584 -19.19 -5.93 35.90
CA ASN A 584 -17.93 -5.96 36.64
C ASN A 584 -17.07 -4.71 36.40
N ASN A 585 -17.22 -4.06 35.25
CA ASN A 585 -16.52 -2.81 34.93
C ASN A 585 -17.38 -1.55 35.16
N GLY A 586 -18.60 -1.68 35.71
CA GLY A 586 -19.51 -0.56 35.95
C GLY A 586 -20.01 0.13 34.67
N TRP A 587 -20.07 -0.58 33.55
CA TRP A 587 -20.56 -0.05 32.27
C TRP A 587 -22.05 -0.31 32.08
N THR A 588 -22.77 0.71 31.61
CA THR A 588 -24.20 0.62 31.33
C THR A 588 -24.42 0.39 29.83
N ILE A 589 -25.05 -0.74 29.48
CA ILE A 589 -25.47 -1.04 28.10
C ILE A 589 -26.81 -0.35 27.85
N ASP A 590 -26.88 0.54 26.85
CA ASP A 590 -28.12 1.25 26.49
C ASP A 590 -29.19 0.27 25.95
N PRO A 591 -30.37 0.14 26.59
CA PRO A 591 -31.42 -0.80 26.19
C PRO A 591 -32.40 -0.23 25.15
N SER A 592 -32.21 1.00 24.68
CA SER A 592 -33.15 1.65 23.76
C SER A 592 -33.28 0.90 22.43
N LYS A 593 -34.52 0.68 21.99
CA LYS A 593 -34.78 0.05 20.70
C LYS A 593 -34.43 1.03 19.58
N ASN A 594 -33.82 0.52 18.52
CA ASN A 594 -33.65 1.31 17.31
C ASN A 594 -35.02 1.53 16.65
N GLY A 595 -35.21 2.70 16.03
CA GLY A 595 -36.24 2.88 15.01
C GLY A 595 -35.83 2.22 13.69
N ARG A 596 -36.50 2.56 12.58
CA ARG A 596 -36.05 2.15 11.25
C ARG A 596 -34.66 2.74 10.96
N LEU A 597 -33.68 1.87 10.71
CA LEU A 597 -32.32 2.26 10.37
C LEU A 597 -32.22 2.70 8.90
N ASP A 598 -31.60 3.86 8.66
CA ASP A 598 -31.14 4.25 7.33
C ASP A 598 -29.73 3.70 7.10
N LEU A 599 -29.65 2.46 6.60
CA LEU A 599 -28.37 1.82 6.31
C LEU A 599 -27.57 2.57 5.24
N PHE A 600 -28.23 3.34 4.35
CA PHE A 600 -27.57 4.10 3.27
C PHE A 600 -27.05 5.46 3.74
N GLY A 601 -27.51 5.89 4.91
CA GLY A 601 -27.12 7.13 5.56
C GLY A 601 -25.86 6.98 6.41
N LYS A 602 -25.82 7.70 7.52
CA LYS A 602 -24.75 7.65 8.51
C LYS A 602 -25.27 6.94 9.77
N PRO A 603 -24.41 6.21 10.50
CA PRO A 603 -24.81 5.64 11.78
C PRO A 603 -25.19 6.76 12.76
N ALA A 604 -26.13 6.47 13.66
CA ALA A 604 -26.57 7.42 14.68
C ALA A 604 -25.41 7.91 15.57
N ARG A 605 -24.41 7.05 15.81
CA ARG A 605 -23.17 7.39 16.50
C ARG A 605 -21.98 7.12 15.60
N SER A 606 -21.00 8.02 15.63
CA SER A 606 -19.71 7.81 14.98
C SER A 606 -18.61 8.56 15.72
N PHE A 607 -17.39 8.04 15.66
CA PHE A 607 -16.24 8.69 16.28
C PHE A 607 -15.52 9.60 15.26
N PRO A 608 -15.06 10.80 15.67
CA PRO A 608 -14.33 11.69 14.78
C PRO A 608 -13.11 11.03 14.12
N LEU A 609 -12.93 11.27 12.84
CA LEU A 609 -11.74 10.86 12.10
C LEU A 609 -10.61 11.86 12.37
N THR A 610 -9.37 11.37 12.48
CA THR A 610 -8.19 12.26 12.53
C THR A 610 -7.99 12.95 11.18
N ALA A 611 -7.21 14.04 11.14
CA ALA A 611 -7.03 14.83 9.92
C ALA A 611 -6.48 14.00 8.73
N ASP A 612 -5.56 13.08 9.00
CA ASP A 612 -5.01 12.14 8.03
C ASP A 612 -6.03 11.08 7.59
N MET A 613 -6.91 10.61 8.48
CA MET A 613 -8.05 9.75 8.11
C MET A 613 -9.04 10.48 7.21
N VAL A 614 -9.31 11.77 7.47
CA VAL A 614 -10.19 12.60 6.64
C VAL A 614 -9.58 12.77 5.24
N ALA A 615 -8.28 13.04 5.15
CA ALA A 615 -7.58 13.15 3.88
C ALA A 615 -7.63 11.83 3.08
N ALA A 616 -7.34 10.70 3.72
CA ALA A 616 -7.45 9.37 3.11
C ALA A 616 -8.89 9.05 2.68
N SER A 617 -9.88 9.32 3.54
CA SER A 617 -11.29 9.15 3.20
C SER A 617 -11.68 10.01 2.01
N LYS A 618 -11.26 11.27 1.95
CA LYS A 618 -11.53 12.15 0.80
C LYS A 618 -10.89 11.62 -0.48
N ALA A 619 -9.65 11.11 -0.41
CA ALA A 619 -8.99 10.48 -1.56
C ALA A 619 -9.79 9.26 -2.07
N ILE A 620 -10.22 8.39 -1.15
CA ILE A 620 -11.04 7.20 -1.44
C ILE A 620 -12.41 7.57 -2.03
N HIS A 621 -13.08 8.61 -1.53
CA HIS A 621 -14.44 8.99 -1.96
C HIS A 621 -14.46 9.94 -3.16
N SER A 622 -13.36 10.64 -3.46
CA SER A 622 -13.25 11.52 -4.63
C SER A 622 -13.24 10.78 -5.97
N THR A 623 -13.20 9.44 -5.93
CA THR A 623 -13.26 8.58 -7.10
C THR A 623 -14.69 8.41 -7.60
N ARG A 624 -15.16 9.34 -8.43
CA ARG A 624 -16.38 9.09 -9.21
C ARG A 624 -16.10 7.99 -10.24
N PRO A 625 -16.94 6.94 -10.37
CA PRO A 625 -16.77 5.89 -11.38
C PRO A 625 -16.66 6.41 -12.82
N SER A 626 -17.09 7.65 -13.07
CA SER A 626 -17.09 8.33 -14.36
C SER A 626 -15.84 9.18 -14.65
N GLU A 627 -14.89 9.36 -13.72
CA GLU A 627 -13.78 10.33 -13.85
C GLU A 627 -12.38 9.67 -13.86
N GLY A 628 -12.23 8.55 -14.56
CA GLY A 628 -10.94 7.88 -14.77
C GLY A 628 -10.55 6.99 -13.59
N GLY A 629 -10.75 5.68 -13.73
CA GLY A 629 -10.55 4.70 -12.67
C GLY A 629 -9.17 4.76 -11.99
N GLY A 630 -9.13 4.28 -10.75
CA GLY A 630 -7.90 4.17 -9.97
C GLY A 630 -7.14 2.87 -10.23
N ILE A 631 -5.88 2.82 -9.80
CA ILE A 631 -5.01 1.63 -9.84
C ILE A 631 -4.48 1.36 -8.46
N ARG A 632 -4.36 0.07 -8.15
CA ARG A 632 -3.68 -0.41 -6.96
C ARG A 632 -2.56 -1.35 -7.36
N PHE A 633 -1.46 -1.32 -6.61
CA PHE A 633 -0.44 -2.36 -6.67
C PHE A 633 0.18 -2.59 -5.29
N THR A 634 0.70 -3.80 -5.07
CA THR A 634 1.43 -4.17 -3.86
C THR A 634 2.89 -4.42 -4.20
N GLU A 635 3.79 -3.89 -3.39
CA GLU A 635 5.24 -3.95 -3.53
C GLU A 635 5.87 -4.48 -2.24
N ILE A 636 6.77 -5.48 -2.38
CA ILE A 636 7.59 -5.99 -1.26
C ILE A 636 9.06 -5.73 -1.58
N MET A 637 9.72 -5.01 -0.68
CA MET A 637 11.14 -4.67 -0.78
C MET A 637 11.89 -5.22 0.43
N ASP A 638 13.02 -5.87 0.16
CA ASP A 638 13.88 -6.49 1.17
C ASP A 638 15.28 -5.87 1.12
N GLY A 639 15.94 -5.77 2.26
CA GLY A 639 17.29 -5.23 2.31
C GLY A 639 17.86 -5.14 3.71
N HIS A 640 18.80 -4.22 3.89
CA HIS A 640 19.51 -4.05 5.16
C HIS A 640 19.57 -2.58 5.53
N MET A 641 19.39 -2.31 6.82
CA MET A 641 19.36 -0.95 7.36
C MET A 641 20.21 -0.85 8.61
N HIS A 642 21.07 0.16 8.65
CA HIS A 642 21.87 0.49 9.81
C HIS A 642 21.08 1.42 10.72
N ILE A 643 20.97 1.06 12.00
CA ILE A 643 20.38 1.89 13.05
C ILE A 643 21.52 2.52 13.84
N GLY A 644 21.63 3.84 13.81
CA GLY A 644 22.76 4.58 14.38
C GLY A 644 23.03 5.90 13.67
N ALA A 645 23.68 6.83 14.37
CA ALA A 645 24.09 8.12 13.84
C ALA A 645 25.47 8.06 13.18
N GLY A 646 25.78 9.02 12.29
CA GLY A 646 27.14 9.25 11.79
C GLY A 646 27.50 8.58 10.45
N VAL A 647 26.56 7.89 9.79
CA VAL A 647 26.78 7.31 8.44
C VAL A 647 25.83 7.95 7.43
N ASP A 648 26.36 8.84 6.58
CA ASP A 648 25.60 9.55 5.53
C ASP A 648 25.50 8.78 4.21
N ASP A 649 26.45 7.88 3.93
CA ASP A 649 26.46 7.10 2.69
C ASP A 649 25.61 5.82 2.82
N PHE A 650 24.66 5.63 1.89
CA PHE A 650 23.74 4.50 1.91
C PHE A 650 24.42 3.14 1.68
N VAL A 651 25.50 3.09 0.89
CA VAL A 651 26.23 1.84 0.60
C VAL A 651 27.06 1.42 1.80
N VAL A 652 27.71 2.39 2.46
CA VAL A 652 28.41 2.16 3.73
C VAL A 652 27.42 1.67 4.80
N ALA A 653 26.26 2.32 4.93
CA ALA A 653 25.22 1.89 5.86
C ALA A 653 24.71 0.46 5.57
N GLU A 654 24.45 0.12 4.30
CA GLU A 654 24.03 -1.23 3.91
C GLU A 654 25.10 -2.29 4.28
N ASN A 655 26.38 -2.00 4.04
CA ASN A 655 27.47 -2.93 4.34
C ASN A 655 27.63 -3.18 5.85
N ILE A 656 27.52 -2.12 6.66
CA ILE A 656 27.52 -2.24 8.13
C ILE A 656 26.33 -3.09 8.59
N ALA A 657 25.14 -2.80 8.06
CA ALA A 657 23.91 -3.53 8.40
C ALA A 657 23.97 -5.02 8.03
N LYS A 658 24.59 -5.37 6.90
CA LYS A 658 24.86 -6.78 6.52
C LYS A 658 25.78 -7.47 7.52
N GLY A 659 26.85 -6.81 7.95
CA GLY A 659 27.75 -7.35 8.98
C GLY A 659 27.05 -7.60 10.31
N ALA A 660 26.04 -6.80 10.64
CA ALA A 660 25.23 -6.94 11.85
C ALA A 660 23.97 -7.81 11.68
N ALA A 661 23.75 -8.42 10.50
CA ALA A 661 22.53 -9.15 10.15
C ALA A 661 21.21 -8.35 10.36
N SER A 662 21.27 -7.02 10.22
CA SER A 662 20.11 -6.13 10.37
C SER A 662 19.27 -6.15 9.09
N PHE A 663 18.47 -7.21 8.94
CA PHE A 663 17.53 -7.37 7.83
C PHE A 663 16.34 -6.44 7.98
N THR A 664 15.81 -5.96 6.85
CA THR A 664 14.67 -5.05 6.80
C THR A 664 13.75 -5.43 5.65
N LYS A 665 12.44 -5.40 5.92
CA LYS A 665 11.38 -5.68 4.95
C LYS A 665 10.34 -4.57 4.96
N LEU A 666 9.97 -4.10 3.78
CA LEU A 666 8.89 -3.15 3.56
C LEU A 666 7.81 -3.85 2.73
N TYR A 667 6.60 -3.95 3.29
CA TYR A 667 5.43 -4.46 2.61
C TYR A 667 4.46 -3.30 2.41
N LEU A 668 4.17 -2.94 1.15
CA LEU A 668 3.40 -1.74 0.83
C LEU A 668 2.32 -2.03 -0.21
N SER A 669 1.09 -1.58 0.03
CA SER A 669 0.07 -1.40 -1.00
C SER A 669 -0.09 0.08 -1.29
N VAL A 670 -0.07 0.44 -2.56
CA VAL A 670 -0.16 1.82 -3.05
C VAL A 670 -1.41 1.97 -3.88
N ASP A 671 -2.24 2.94 -3.49
CA ASP A 671 -3.53 3.24 -4.08
C ASP A 671 -3.46 4.57 -4.81
N VAL A 672 -3.59 4.51 -6.13
CA VAL A 672 -3.74 5.66 -7.00
C VAL A 672 -5.22 5.79 -7.31
N HIS A 673 -5.95 6.60 -6.54
CA HIS A 673 -7.39 6.71 -6.69
C HIS A 673 -7.81 7.27 -8.05
N ASN A 674 -7.04 8.17 -8.67
CA ASN A 674 -7.37 8.72 -9.97
C ASN A 674 -6.10 8.88 -10.82
N VAL A 675 -6.00 8.11 -11.90
CA VAL A 675 -4.84 8.15 -12.81
C VAL A 675 -4.74 9.48 -13.54
N LYS A 676 -5.86 10.14 -13.86
CA LYS A 676 -5.86 11.46 -14.49
C LYS A 676 -5.28 12.52 -13.56
N ASN A 677 -5.69 12.54 -12.29
CA ASN A 677 -5.09 13.41 -11.28
C ASN A 677 -3.61 13.10 -11.05
N LEU A 678 -3.22 11.82 -11.12
CA LEU A 678 -1.81 11.42 -11.07
C LEU A 678 -1.02 11.95 -12.27
N ILE A 679 -1.60 12.08 -13.46
CA ILE A 679 -0.88 12.59 -14.63
C ILE A 679 -0.86 14.13 -14.64
N GLU A 680 -1.95 14.76 -14.24
CA GLU A 680 -2.19 16.20 -14.45
C GLU A 680 -1.80 17.09 -13.27
N ARG A 681 -1.74 16.56 -12.04
CA ARG A 681 -1.44 17.37 -10.85
C ARG A 681 -0.04 17.10 -10.29
N PRO A 682 0.72 18.15 -9.94
CA PRO A 682 2.08 18.01 -9.38
C PRO A 682 2.11 17.43 -7.96
N ASP A 683 0.99 17.37 -7.24
CA ASP A 683 0.90 16.79 -5.91
C ASP A 683 0.71 15.26 -5.91
N HIS A 684 0.45 14.64 -7.07
CA HIS A 684 0.51 13.18 -7.31
C HIS A 684 0.04 12.28 -6.15
N ALA A 685 -1.07 12.63 -5.49
CA ALA A 685 -1.43 12.02 -4.22
C ALA A 685 -1.83 10.54 -4.40
N SER A 686 -1.01 9.64 -3.86
CA SER A 686 -1.31 8.23 -3.68
C SER A 686 -1.35 7.89 -2.19
N LEU A 687 -2.16 6.90 -1.81
CA LEU A 687 -2.25 6.42 -0.44
C LEU A 687 -1.48 5.12 -0.29
N ALA A 688 -0.52 5.09 0.63
CA ALA A 688 0.31 3.94 0.88
C ALA A 688 0.02 3.33 2.26
N THR A 689 -0.27 2.03 2.31
CA THR A 689 -0.55 1.29 3.54
C THR A 689 0.21 -0.03 3.59
N GLY A 690 0.52 -0.52 4.78
CA GLY A 690 1.25 -1.76 4.94
C GLY A 690 2.10 -1.76 6.20
N THR A 691 3.24 -2.46 6.15
CA THR A 691 4.09 -2.67 7.32
C THR A 691 5.57 -2.55 6.98
N PHE A 692 6.33 -2.14 7.99
CA PHE A 692 7.77 -2.04 7.95
C PHE A 692 8.39 -2.85 9.09
N SER A 693 9.24 -3.80 8.77
CA SER A 693 9.87 -4.70 9.74
C SER A 693 11.38 -4.49 9.74
N CYS A 694 11.94 -4.12 10.90
CA CYS A 694 13.38 -4.03 11.15
C CYS A 694 13.64 -4.33 12.62
N ALA A 695 14.12 -5.54 12.93
CA ALA A 695 14.31 -6.01 14.31
C ALA A 695 15.29 -5.15 15.13
N ALA A 696 16.24 -4.48 14.45
CA ALA A 696 17.18 -3.56 15.09
C ALA A 696 16.52 -2.25 15.55
N LEU A 697 15.32 -1.93 15.03
CA LEU A 697 14.56 -0.72 15.37
C LEU A 697 13.32 -1.03 16.22
N SER A 698 12.56 -2.07 15.87
CA SER A 698 11.36 -2.52 16.58
C SER A 698 11.27 -4.04 16.53
N LYS A 699 10.92 -4.67 17.65
CA LYS A 699 10.79 -6.13 17.75
C LYS A 699 9.64 -6.67 16.90
N ASP A 700 8.53 -5.93 16.83
CA ASP A 700 7.36 -6.28 16.04
C ASP A 700 7.28 -5.37 14.78
N PRO A 701 6.56 -5.80 13.72
CA PRO A 701 6.33 -4.96 12.54
C PRO A 701 5.67 -3.62 12.89
N MET A 702 6.18 -2.54 12.31
CA MET A 702 5.58 -1.22 12.45
C MET A 702 4.49 -1.00 11.39
N LEU A 703 3.38 -0.41 11.80
CA LEU A 703 2.25 -0.09 10.93
C LEU A 703 2.53 1.19 10.12
N ILE A 704 2.26 1.16 8.83
CA ILE A 704 2.26 2.36 7.98
C ILE A 704 0.86 2.97 8.05
N LEU A 705 0.72 4.10 8.76
CA LEU A 705 -0.59 4.69 9.05
C LEU A 705 -1.29 5.23 7.80
N ARG A 706 -0.64 6.18 7.10
CA ARG A 706 -1.03 6.71 5.78
C ARG A 706 0.19 7.34 5.13
N GLY A 707 0.87 6.58 4.28
CA GLY A 707 2.02 7.06 3.53
C GLY A 707 1.64 7.70 2.20
N GLU A 708 2.57 8.45 1.62
CA GLU A 708 2.44 9.06 0.29
C GLU A 708 3.54 8.49 -0.62
N VAL A 709 3.17 8.09 -1.84
CA VAL A 709 4.13 7.77 -2.90
C VAL A 709 3.96 8.77 -4.05
N GLN A 710 5.02 9.51 -4.33
CA GLN A 710 5.06 10.50 -5.40
C GLN A 710 5.87 9.93 -6.57
N PHE A 711 5.29 9.98 -7.77
CA PHE A 711 5.90 9.41 -8.97
C PHE A 711 6.60 10.50 -9.79
N PHE A 712 7.81 10.22 -10.27
CA PHE A 712 8.62 11.04 -11.17
C PHE A 712 8.82 12.51 -10.73
N THR A 713 9.01 12.73 -9.42
CA THR A 713 9.38 14.04 -8.87
C THR A 713 10.77 14.47 -9.33
N VAL A 714 10.96 15.74 -9.71
CA VAL A 714 12.26 16.24 -10.15
C VAL A 714 13.26 16.26 -8.99
N ASP A 715 14.49 15.78 -9.22
CA ASP A 715 15.58 15.91 -8.26
C ASP A 715 16.33 17.23 -8.47
N ASP A 716 16.02 18.25 -7.66
CA ASP A 716 16.68 19.55 -7.74
C ASP A 716 18.19 19.49 -7.54
N THR A 717 18.71 18.44 -6.89
CA THR A 717 20.13 18.32 -6.57
C THR A 717 20.96 17.75 -7.72
N VAL A 718 20.34 17.20 -8.77
CA VAL A 718 21.00 16.57 -9.90
C VAL A 718 20.58 17.25 -11.21
N SER A 719 21.47 17.31 -12.20
CA SER A 719 21.20 18.01 -13.47
C SER A 719 19.98 17.50 -14.24
N ASN A 720 19.79 16.18 -14.28
CA ASN A 720 18.73 15.52 -15.03
C ASN A 720 18.39 14.16 -14.38
N ALA A 721 17.53 14.19 -13.36
CA ALA A 721 17.04 12.99 -12.71
C ALA A 721 15.64 13.22 -12.13
N ASN A 722 14.84 12.16 -12.15
CA ASN A 722 13.56 12.08 -11.45
C ASN A 722 13.64 11.02 -10.34
N ASN A 723 12.78 11.16 -9.34
CA ASN A 723 12.70 10.25 -8.21
C ASN A 723 11.29 9.69 -8.04
N LEU A 724 11.21 8.42 -7.63
CA LEU A 724 10.03 7.88 -6.96
C LEU A 724 10.21 8.06 -5.47
N VAL A 725 9.41 8.91 -4.84
CA VAL A 725 9.59 9.33 -3.44
C VAL A 725 8.52 8.69 -2.56
N TYR A 726 8.95 8.07 -1.47
CA TYR A 726 8.10 7.38 -0.49
C TYR A 726 8.21 8.14 0.83
N LYS A 727 7.10 8.70 1.31
CA LYS A 727 7.00 9.39 2.60
C LYS A 727 6.03 8.62 3.49
N LEU A 728 6.56 7.85 4.43
CA LEU A 728 5.77 6.91 5.22
C LEU A 728 5.86 7.27 6.71
N THR A 729 4.72 7.27 7.40
CA THR A 729 4.68 7.38 8.86
C THR A 729 4.58 5.98 9.46
N LEU A 730 5.56 5.59 10.27
CA LEU A 730 5.66 4.28 10.89
C LEU A 730 5.24 4.38 12.35
N LEU A 731 4.38 3.47 12.81
CA LEU A 731 3.96 3.34 14.20
C LEU A 731 4.38 1.96 14.73
N SER A 732 5.13 1.90 15.83
CA SER A 732 5.45 0.64 16.51
C SER A 732 4.33 0.16 17.44
N THR A 733 4.35 -1.12 17.79
CA THR A 733 3.44 -1.72 18.77
C THR A 733 3.59 -1.12 20.17
N ASP A 734 4.76 -0.56 20.48
CA ASP A 734 5.07 0.15 21.73
C ASP A 734 4.60 1.62 21.70
N GLY A 735 4.09 2.12 20.56
CA GLY A 735 3.55 3.48 20.41
C GLY A 735 4.54 4.53 19.91
N GLU A 736 5.76 4.13 19.57
CA GLU A 736 6.78 5.03 18.99
C GLU A 736 6.47 5.33 17.52
N MET A 737 6.70 6.58 17.11
CA MET A 737 6.46 7.04 15.74
C MET A 737 7.75 7.48 15.05
N TYR A 738 7.90 7.06 13.80
CA TYR A 738 9.03 7.41 12.94
C TYR A 738 8.56 7.90 11.56
N LEU A 739 9.40 8.72 10.92
CA LEU A 739 9.23 9.10 9.53
C LEU A 739 10.23 8.35 8.67
N MET A 740 9.73 7.67 7.65
CA MET A 740 10.55 7.01 6.64
C MET A 740 10.47 7.79 5.33
N ASN A 741 11.64 8.21 4.86
CA ASN A 741 11.82 8.86 3.57
C ASN A 741 12.65 7.94 2.66
N GLY A 742 12.00 7.42 1.63
CA GLY A 742 12.60 6.57 0.61
C GLY A 742 12.66 7.26 -0.74
N ARG A 743 13.72 7.03 -1.53
CA ARG A 743 13.76 7.46 -2.94
C ARG A 743 14.34 6.39 -3.85
N LYS A 744 13.77 6.25 -5.04
CA LYS A 744 14.34 5.50 -6.16
C LYS A 744 14.79 6.49 -7.22
N ASN A 745 16.06 6.42 -7.62
CA ASN A 745 16.67 7.40 -8.51
C ASN A 745 16.56 6.93 -9.97
N ILE A 746 15.97 7.77 -10.83
CA ILE A 746 15.82 7.55 -12.27
C ILE A 746 16.68 8.61 -12.97
N ASP A 747 17.77 8.18 -13.59
CA ASP A 747 18.77 9.06 -14.18
C ASP A 747 19.37 8.49 -15.49
N SER A 748 20.29 9.23 -16.10
CA SER A 748 20.94 8.89 -17.37
C SER A 748 21.79 7.60 -17.33
N ASN A 749 22.11 7.05 -16.15
CA ASN A 749 22.85 5.78 -16.07
C ASN A 749 22.07 4.60 -16.67
N MET A 750 20.75 4.78 -16.87
CA MET A 750 19.86 3.80 -17.48
C MET A 750 20.03 3.66 -19.00
N ALA A 751 20.67 4.63 -19.67
CA ALA A 751 20.73 4.69 -21.13
C ALA A 751 21.22 3.37 -21.75
N PHE A 752 20.35 2.73 -22.55
CA PHE A 752 20.52 1.43 -23.20
C PHE A 752 20.92 0.26 -22.28
N SER A 753 20.75 0.41 -20.96
CA SER A 753 21.16 -0.58 -19.96
C SER A 753 19.95 -1.14 -19.21
N VAL A 754 19.59 -2.38 -19.53
CA VAL A 754 18.49 -3.09 -18.86
C VAL A 754 18.80 -3.32 -17.38
N SER A 755 20.06 -3.63 -17.03
CA SER A 755 20.47 -3.86 -15.65
C SER A 755 20.42 -2.60 -14.79
N ASN A 756 20.85 -1.44 -15.33
CA ASN A 756 20.76 -0.17 -14.61
C ASN A 756 19.32 0.31 -14.51
N THR A 757 18.50 0.08 -15.53
CA THR A 757 17.05 0.34 -15.50
C THR A 757 16.36 -0.49 -14.42
N TRP A 758 16.70 -1.77 -14.32
CA TRP A 758 16.23 -2.63 -13.24
C TRP A 758 16.65 -2.08 -11.87
N LYS A 759 17.92 -1.70 -11.70
CA LYS A 759 18.41 -1.13 -10.45
C LYS A 759 17.68 0.16 -10.07
N ALA A 760 17.46 1.07 -11.03
CA ALA A 760 16.77 2.34 -10.83
C ALA A 760 15.29 2.16 -10.39
N THR A 761 14.58 1.20 -10.96
CA THR A 761 13.15 0.96 -10.65
C THR A 761 12.93 0.12 -9.40
N THR A 762 13.94 -0.64 -8.95
CA THR A 762 13.81 -1.59 -7.83
C THR A 762 14.58 -1.22 -6.58
N THR A 763 15.53 -0.29 -6.62
CA THR A 763 16.37 0.07 -5.45
C THR A 763 15.84 1.31 -4.75
N LEU A 764 15.44 1.16 -3.49
CA LEU A 764 14.96 2.23 -2.62
C LEU A 764 16.03 2.61 -1.58
N TYR A 765 16.55 3.83 -1.70
CA TYR A 765 17.44 4.43 -0.70
C TYR A 765 16.59 5.02 0.42
N THR A 766 16.76 4.51 1.64
CA THR A 766 15.84 4.75 2.76
C THR A 766 16.53 5.44 3.92
N THR A 767 15.91 6.49 4.45
CA THR A 767 16.30 7.16 5.70
C THR A 767 15.12 7.12 6.66
N ILE A 768 15.37 6.75 7.92
CA ILE A 768 14.41 6.84 9.01
C ILE A 768 14.82 7.97 9.95
N THR A 769 13.86 8.82 10.30
CA THR A 769 14.04 9.90 11.28
C THR A 769 12.99 9.79 12.38
N ARG A 770 13.26 10.43 13.52
CA ARG A 770 12.21 10.77 14.48
C ARG A 770 11.37 11.93 13.96
N LEU A 771 10.31 12.26 14.68
CA LEU A 771 9.41 13.38 14.35
C LEU A 771 10.10 14.76 14.44
N ASP A 772 11.17 14.90 15.22
CA ASP A 772 11.98 16.12 15.32
C ASP A 772 12.99 16.28 14.16
N GLY A 773 13.03 15.32 13.23
CA GLY A 773 13.95 15.30 12.09
C GLY A 773 15.31 14.66 12.37
N SER A 774 15.58 14.20 13.60
CA SER A 774 16.83 13.49 13.93
C SER A 774 16.91 12.14 13.21
N ALA A 775 18.04 11.90 12.53
CA ALA A 775 18.25 10.65 11.79
C ALA A 775 18.46 9.46 12.75
N VAL A 776 17.68 8.40 12.53
CA VAL A 776 17.72 7.15 13.31
C VAL A 776 18.49 6.06 12.57
N GLY A 777 18.31 5.99 11.24
CA GLY A 777 18.96 4.97 10.44
C GLY A 777 18.88 5.20 8.94
N ARG A 778 19.77 4.53 8.20
CA ARG A 778 19.82 4.57 6.74
C ARG A 778 20.07 3.18 6.17
N GLY A 779 19.52 2.90 5.00
CA GLY A 779 19.63 1.58 4.38
C GLY A 779 19.20 1.55 2.92
N ILE A 780 19.35 0.38 2.32
CA ILE A 780 18.95 0.13 0.94
C ILE A 780 18.03 -1.09 0.91
N LEU A 781 16.84 -0.91 0.33
CA LEU A 781 15.84 -1.95 0.10
C LEU A 781 15.73 -2.20 -1.41
N ARG A 782 15.47 -3.45 -1.81
CA ARG A 782 15.37 -3.85 -3.22
C ARG A 782 14.17 -4.75 -3.47
N VAL A 783 13.50 -4.56 -4.59
CA VAL A 783 12.51 -5.52 -5.10
C VAL A 783 13.23 -6.69 -5.76
N SER A 784 12.98 -7.91 -5.27
CA SER A 784 13.50 -9.13 -5.92
C SER A 784 12.73 -9.43 -7.21
N TRP A 785 13.35 -10.13 -8.17
CA TRP A 785 12.66 -10.55 -9.40
C TRP A 785 11.38 -11.36 -9.14
N ARG A 786 11.40 -12.23 -8.11
CA ARG A 786 10.22 -13.00 -7.70
C ARG A 786 9.10 -12.09 -7.19
N ASN A 787 9.43 -11.15 -6.30
CA ASN A 787 8.46 -10.19 -5.77
C ASN A 787 7.92 -9.27 -6.87
N PHE A 788 8.74 -8.85 -7.84
CA PHE A 788 8.29 -8.05 -8.98
C PHE A 788 7.29 -8.81 -9.86
N ARG A 789 7.53 -10.10 -10.14
CA ARG A 789 6.57 -10.94 -10.87
C ARG A 789 5.23 -11.05 -10.13
N SER A 790 5.26 -11.14 -8.79
CA SER A 790 4.05 -11.13 -7.97
C SER A 790 3.38 -9.74 -7.95
N GLN A 791 4.14 -8.66 -7.88
CA GLN A 791 3.63 -7.28 -8.00
C GLN A 791 2.86 -7.07 -9.31
N LEU A 792 3.37 -7.58 -10.44
CA LEU A 792 2.67 -7.53 -11.71
C LEU A 792 1.29 -8.21 -11.69
N LYS A 793 1.11 -9.24 -10.86
CA LYS A 793 -0.20 -9.91 -10.66
C LYS A 793 -1.14 -9.12 -9.74
N THR A 794 -0.61 -8.18 -8.95
CA THR A 794 -1.40 -7.30 -8.07
C THR A 794 -1.84 -6.01 -8.74
N LEU A 795 -1.22 -5.64 -9.87
CA LEU A 795 -1.64 -4.49 -10.66
C LEU A 795 -3.04 -4.75 -11.22
N GLY A 796 -4.01 -4.00 -10.73
CA GLY A 796 -5.40 -4.11 -11.14
C GLY A 796 -6.16 -2.80 -11.00
N PRO A 797 -7.30 -2.68 -11.70
CA PRO A 797 -8.24 -1.60 -11.45
C PRO A 797 -8.72 -1.67 -10.00
N MET A 798 -8.85 -0.52 -9.35
CA MET A 798 -9.45 -0.48 -8.03
C MET A 798 -10.91 -0.95 -8.09
N PRO A 799 -11.38 -1.77 -7.14
CA PRO A 799 -12.76 -2.26 -7.14
C PRO A 799 -13.73 -1.10 -7.03
N SER A 800 -14.43 -0.80 -8.12
CA SER A 800 -15.47 0.22 -8.20
C SER A 800 -16.83 -0.41 -7.86
N GLY A 801 -17.16 -0.52 -6.58
CA GLY A 801 -18.50 -0.98 -6.15
C GLY A 801 -18.87 -2.41 -6.61
N PRO A 802 -20.13 -2.86 -6.37
CA PRO A 802 -20.52 -4.25 -6.57
C PRO A 802 -20.45 -4.67 -8.04
N PRO A 803 -20.10 -5.95 -8.33
CA PRO A 803 -20.17 -6.50 -9.68
C PRO A 803 -21.64 -6.58 -10.10
N SER A 804 -21.98 -5.93 -11.22
CA SER A 804 -23.31 -6.03 -11.81
C SER A 804 -23.56 -7.46 -12.30
N SER A 805 -24.55 -8.13 -11.73
CA SER A 805 -25.01 -9.47 -12.09
C SER A 805 -25.86 -9.48 -13.37
N GLU A 806 -25.33 -8.98 -14.50
CA GLU A 806 -25.95 -9.23 -15.81
C GLU A 806 -25.31 -10.46 -16.47
N PRO A 807 -26.09 -11.45 -16.94
CA PRO A 807 -25.60 -12.34 -17.96
C PRO A 807 -25.32 -11.47 -19.20
N ALA A 808 -24.09 -11.56 -19.72
CA ALA A 808 -23.66 -10.82 -20.89
C ALA A 808 -24.68 -10.98 -22.03
N SER A 809 -25.50 -9.95 -22.24
CA SER A 809 -26.26 -9.80 -23.46
C SER A 809 -25.26 -9.68 -24.62
N SER A 810 -25.66 -10.17 -25.79
CA SER A 810 -24.86 -10.58 -26.94
C SER A 810 -24.07 -9.46 -27.68
N GLY A 811 -23.63 -8.42 -26.97
CA GLY A 811 -22.71 -7.40 -27.43
C GLY A 811 -22.07 -6.69 -26.25
N GLY A 812 -20.85 -7.10 -25.88
CA GLY A 812 -19.99 -6.27 -25.03
C GLY A 812 -19.25 -6.92 -23.85
N LEU A 813 -18.94 -8.22 -23.87
CA LEU A 813 -17.87 -8.81 -23.03
C LEU A 813 -16.57 -7.96 -23.12
N VAL A 814 -16.37 -7.34 -24.28
CA VAL A 814 -15.28 -6.42 -24.59
C VAL A 814 -15.41 -5.08 -23.85
N GLY A 815 -16.61 -4.52 -23.62
CA GLY A 815 -16.80 -3.18 -23.03
C GLY A 815 -16.52 -3.10 -21.52
N GLY A 816 -16.93 -4.11 -20.74
CA GLY A 816 -16.62 -4.19 -19.30
C GLY A 816 -15.14 -4.47 -19.02
N LEU A 817 -14.50 -5.28 -19.88
CA LEU A 817 -13.06 -5.50 -19.87
C LEU A 817 -12.30 -4.23 -20.26
N ILE A 818 -12.74 -3.49 -21.29
CA ILE A 818 -12.10 -2.23 -21.73
C ILE A 818 -12.09 -1.19 -20.61
N ASN A 819 -13.21 -0.95 -19.91
CA ASN A 819 -13.27 0.04 -18.84
C ASN A 819 -12.42 -0.31 -17.61
N SER A 820 -12.15 -1.61 -17.41
CA SER A 820 -11.27 -2.12 -16.35
C SER A 820 -9.79 -2.05 -16.73
N ILE A 821 -9.48 -2.12 -18.02
CA ILE A 821 -8.11 -2.13 -18.57
C ILE A 821 -7.60 -0.71 -18.88
N LEU A 822 -8.47 0.23 -19.26
CA LEU A 822 -8.08 1.58 -19.69
C LEU A 822 -7.25 2.37 -18.64
N PRO A 823 -7.63 2.42 -17.34
CA PRO A 823 -6.81 3.10 -16.34
C PRO A 823 -5.44 2.45 -16.21
N PHE A 824 -5.39 1.11 -16.15
CA PHE A 824 -4.16 0.33 -16.09
C PHE A 824 -3.23 0.65 -17.28
N LEU A 825 -3.76 0.64 -18.50
CA LEU A 825 -3.00 1.04 -19.70
C LEU A 825 -2.51 2.48 -19.59
N GLY A 826 -3.34 3.42 -19.13
CA GLY A 826 -2.98 4.82 -18.96
C GLY A 826 -1.78 5.00 -18.02
N PHE A 827 -1.81 4.37 -16.84
CA PHE A 827 -0.69 4.41 -15.90
C PHE A 827 0.54 3.66 -16.40
N PHE A 828 0.35 2.48 -17.01
CA PHE A 828 1.46 1.71 -17.58
C PHE A 828 2.17 2.52 -18.67
N LEU A 829 1.41 3.14 -19.58
CA LEU A 829 1.95 4.01 -20.63
C LEU A 829 2.63 5.24 -20.03
N TYR A 830 2.05 5.89 -19.02
CA TYR A 830 2.68 7.01 -18.30
C TYR A 830 4.01 6.58 -17.66
N PHE A 831 4.02 5.47 -16.93
CA PHE A 831 5.22 4.96 -16.26
C PHE A 831 6.28 4.53 -17.26
N ALA A 832 5.90 3.80 -18.32
CA ALA A 832 6.79 3.37 -19.38
C ALA A 832 7.37 4.57 -20.15
N TRP A 833 6.56 5.57 -20.49
CA TRP A 833 7.00 6.76 -21.20
C TRP A 833 8.07 7.53 -20.41
N ASN A 834 7.84 7.72 -19.10
CA ASN A 834 8.80 8.39 -18.23
C ASN A 834 10.08 7.59 -17.98
N LEU A 835 10.09 6.26 -18.18
CA LEU A 835 11.33 5.46 -18.13
C LEU A 835 12.04 5.41 -19.47
N VAL A 836 11.28 5.33 -20.57
CA VAL A 836 11.80 5.25 -21.94
C VAL A 836 12.60 6.50 -22.30
N THR A 837 12.23 7.69 -21.80
CA THR A 837 13.01 8.91 -21.99
C THR A 837 14.44 8.79 -21.46
N TYR A 838 14.65 8.14 -20.31
CA TYR A 838 16.00 7.90 -19.76
C TYR A 838 16.68 6.68 -20.38
N PHE A 839 15.95 5.59 -20.64
CA PHE A 839 16.50 4.37 -21.25
C PHE A 839 16.94 4.60 -22.70
N LEU A 840 16.12 5.29 -23.51
CA LEU A 840 16.44 5.65 -24.88
C LEU A 840 17.15 7.01 -24.97
N GLY A 841 17.69 7.56 -23.87
CA GLY A 841 18.30 8.90 -23.73
C GLY A 841 18.57 9.66 -25.04
N PRO A 842 19.55 9.27 -25.88
CA PRO A 842 19.85 9.96 -27.14
C PRO A 842 18.69 10.05 -28.16
N LEU A 843 17.80 9.07 -28.20
CA LEU A 843 16.62 9.02 -29.07
C LEU A 843 15.41 9.78 -28.51
N SER A 844 15.47 10.23 -27.26
CA SER A 844 14.39 11.00 -26.64
C SER A 844 14.32 12.44 -27.19
N GLN A 845 13.25 13.15 -26.85
CA GLN A 845 13.04 14.52 -27.31
C GLN A 845 14.14 15.45 -26.78
N LEU A 846 14.72 16.25 -27.68
CA LEU A 846 15.74 17.22 -27.32
C LEU A 846 15.17 18.35 -26.46
N GLU A 847 15.92 18.73 -25.44
CA GLU A 847 15.61 19.85 -24.57
C GLU A 847 16.16 21.15 -25.13
N TYR A 848 15.26 22.12 -25.19
CA TYR A 848 15.47 23.45 -25.71
C TYR A 848 15.48 24.47 -24.55
N PRO A 849 15.91 25.72 -24.80
CA PRO A 849 16.33 26.67 -23.78
C PRO A 849 15.15 27.11 -22.89
N ASP A 850 15.30 27.02 -21.56
CA ASP A 850 14.35 27.65 -20.63
C ASP A 850 14.79 29.09 -20.30
N ARG A 851 13.94 30.05 -20.69
CA ARG A 851 14.15 31.49 -20.47
C ARG A 851 13.48 32.02 -19.19
N THR A 852 12.90 31.15 -18.37
CA THR A 852 12.37 31.52 -17.05
C THR A 852 13.50 31.71 -16.03
N HIS A 853 13.18 32.27 -14.86
CA HIS A 853 14.08 32.34 -13.70
C HIS A 853 13.76 31.28 -12.64
N SER A 854 13.23 30.12 -13.07
CA SER A 854 12.87 29.05 -12.14
C SER A 854 14.12 28.49 -11.43
N GLY A 855 14.04 28.31 -10.11
CA GLY A 855 15.19 27.84 -9.31
C GLY A 855 16.31 28.86 -9.11
N TYR A 856 16.12 30.14 -9.46
CA TYR A 856 17.06 31.21 -9.14
C TYR A 856 16.99 31.51 -7.65
N LEU A 857 18.16 31.62 -7.02
CA LEU A 857 18.28 32.08 -5.64
C LEU A 857 18.45 33.61 -5.64
N PRO A 858 17.99 34.33 -4.61
CA PRO A 858 18.25 35.75 -4.48
C PRO A 858 19.76 35.99 -4.34
N LYS A 859 20.32 36.86 -5.20
CA LYS A 859 21.74 37.22 -5.26
C LYS A 859 21.91 38.74 -5.25
N ALA A 860 23.00 39.21 -4.65
CA ALA A 860 23.35 40.63 -4.70
C ALA A 860 23.69 41.05 -6.15
N PRO A 861 23.03 42.09 -6.70
CA PRO A 861 23.42 42.64 -8.00
C PRO A 861 24.81 43.29 -7.91
N PRO A 862 25.50 43.49 -9.06
CA PRO A 862 26.73 44.25 -9.06
C PRO A 862 26.47 45.67 -8.54
N ALA A 863 27.35 46.16 -7.68
CA ALA A 863 27.27 47.51 -7.13
C ALA A 863 27.47 48.58 -8.23
N GLN A 864 28.31 48.27 -9.23
CA GLN A 864 28.57 49.15 -10.36
C GLN A 864 28.76 48.32 -11.64
N ILE A 865 28.31 48.87 -12.77
CA ILE A 865 28.61 48.38 -14.12
C ILE A 865 29.25 49.54 -14.87
N ILE A 866 30.46 49.34 -15.37
CA ILE A 866 31.21 50.38 -16.09
C ILE A 866 31.59 49.93 -17.49
N THR A 867 31.75 50.88 -18.40
CA THR A 867 32.22 50.63 -19.76
C THR A 867 33.73 50.83 -19.82
N LEU A 868 34.46 49.81 -20.29
CA LEU A 868 35.89 49.84 -20.55
C LEU A 868 36.13 50.08 -22.03
N THR A 869 37.07 50.98 -22.36
CA THR A 869 37.52 51.18 -23.74
C THR A 869 38.94 50.64 -23.89
N ALA A 870 39.09 49.60 -24.71
CA ALA A 870 40.39 49.03 -25.04
C ALA A 870 41.19 49.99 -25.96
N LYS A 871 42.51 49.79 -26.06
CA LYS A 871 43.41 50.66 -26.85
C LYS A 871 43.03 50.76 -28.33
N ASP A 872 42.35 49.76 -28.87
CA ASP A 872 41.86 49.69 -30.24
C ASP A 872 40.44 50.27 -30.41
N GLY A 873 39.92 50.95 -29.39
CA GLY A 873 38.62 51.62 -29.42
C GLY A 873 37.42 50.72 -29.15
N ILE A 874 37.62 49.43 -28.88
CA ILE A 874 36.54 48.50 -28.57
C ILE A 874 36.02 48.73 -27.15
N GLN A 875 34.70 48.85 -27.02
CA GLN A 875 34.03 49.02 -25.74
C GLN A 875 33.47 47.70 -25.22
N THR A 876 33.80 47.37 -23.99
CA THR A 876 33.29 46.21 -23.23
C THR A 876 32.77 46.67 -21.87
N THR A 877 32.15 45.78 -21.09
CA THR A 877 31.64 46.14 -19.75
C THR A 877 32.39 45.41 -18.66
N MET A 878 32.50 46.02 -17.48
CA MET A 878 33.01 45.38 -16.27
C MET A 878 32.03 45.58 -15.13
N LYS A 879 31.71 44.48 -14.45
CA LYS A 879 30.82 44.46 -13.28
C LYS A 879 31.64 44.38 -12.00
N ILE A 880 31.20 45.10 -10.97
CA ILE A 880 31.93 45.28 -9.73
C ILE A 880 31.03 44.90 -8.56
N TRP A 881 31.52 44.03 -7.69
CA TRP A 881 30.89 43.68 -6.41
C TRP A 881 31.78 44.10 -5.26
N VAL A 882 31.18 44.75 -4.27
CA VAL A 882 31.85 45.20 -3.04
C VAL A 882 31.34 44.38 -1.85
N PRO A 883 32.16 44.15 -0.81
CA PRO A 883 31.69 43.60 0.46
C PRO A 883 30.60 44.47 1.08
N GLU A 884 29.68 43.83 1.83
CA GLU A 884 28.71 44.52 2.68
C GLU A 884 29.42 45.34 3.76
N ASP A 885 28.73 46.35 4.31
CA ASP A 885 29.36 47.34 5.20
C ASP A 885 29.74 46.78 6.58
N ASP A 886 29.18 45.64 6.98
CA ASP A 886 29.51 44.89 8.20
C ASP A 886 30.72 43.96 8.04
N VAL A 887 31.23 43.77 6.81
CA VAL A 887 32.40 42.94 6.52
C VAL A 887 33.67 43.79 6.48
N VAL A 888 34.73 43.37 7.17
CA VAL A 888 36.04 44.04 7.14
C VAL A 888 36.62 43.98 5.72
N LYS A 889 36.68 45.13 5.05
CA LYS A 889 37.15 45.26 3.66
C LYS A 889 38.66 45.02 3.59
N LYS A 890 39.07 44.15 2.68
CA LYS A 890 40.47 43.84 2.38
C LYS A 890 40.99 44.75 1.26
N PRO A 891 42.27 45.18 1.33
CA PRO A 891 42.85 46.11 0.37
C PRO A 891 43.18 45.49 -0.99
N LEU A 892 43.28 44.16 -1.10
CA LEU A 892 43.64 43.45 -2.33
C LEU A 892 42.40 43.28 -3.24
N PRO A 893 42.33 43.91 -4.42
CA PRO A 893 41.23 43.70 -5.36
C PRO A 893 41.42 42.39 -6.14
N ILE A 894 40.29 41.77 -6.52
CA ILE A 894 40.26 40.54 -7.32
C ILE A 894 39.71 40.84 -8.71
N LEU A 895 40.48 40.53 -9.75
CA LEU A 895 40.04 40.56 -11.14
C LEU A 895 39.76 39.14 -11.65
N MET A 896 38.50 38.80 -11.88
CA MET A 896 38.10 37.49 -12.40
C MET A 896 37.80 37.58 -13.90
N ILE A 897 38.62 36.94 -14.72
CA ILE A 897 38.58 37.00 -16.18
C ILE A 897 37.84 35.75 -16.71
N PRO A 898 36.66 35.91 -17.32
CA PRO A 898 35.86 34.80 -17.83
C PRO A 898 36.38 34.27 -19.17
N GLY A 899 35.85 33.10 -19.57
CA GLY A 899 36.19 32.42 -20.82
C GLY A 899 35.49 32.98 -22.05
N ALA A 900 35.66 32.30 -23.19
CA ALA A 900 34.94 32.62 -24.42
C ALA A 900 33.46 32.24 -24.32
N SER A 901 32.62 32.99 -25.04
CA SER A 901 31.17 32.75 -25.11
C SER A 901 30.43 32.84 -23.78
N VAL A 902 31.04 33.36 -22.71
CA VAL A 902 30.41 33.51 -21.39
C VAL A 902 30.55 34.95 -20.87
N ASP A 903 29.79 35.30 -19.83
CA ASP A 903 29.88 36.57 -19.11
C ASP A 903 30.21 36.35 -17.62
N ASP A 904 29.85 37.29 -16.74
CA ASP A 904 30.11 37.20 -15.31
C ASP A 904 29.39 36.05 -14.61
N GLN A 905 28.30 35.51 -15.20
CA GLN A 905 27.44 34.54 -14.54
C GLN A 905 28.10 33.18 -14.31
N ILE A 906 29.27 32.93 -14.89
CA ILE A 906 30.09 31.77 -14.52
C ILE A 906 30.70 31.89 -13.11
N PHE A 907 30.90 33.12 -12.61
CA PHE A 907 31.40 33.41 -11.26
C PHE A 907 30.27 33.87 -10.33
N SER A 908 29.25 34.57 -10.87
CA SER A 908 28.08 35.10 -10.14
C SER A 908 26.82 34.21 -10.29
N CYS A 909 27.00 32.92 -10.58
CA CYS A 909 25.94 31.97 -10.90
C CYS A 909 24.73 32.03 -9.92
N PRO A 910 23.50 32.32 -10.40
CA PRO A 910 22.35 32.58 -9.53
C PRO A 910 21.66 31.32 -9.00
N THR A 911 21.99 30.14 -9.53
CA THR A 911 21.31 28.86 -9.21
C THR A 911 22.07 28.03 -8.16
N VAL A 912 23.27 28.46 -7.75
CA VAL A 912 24.05 27.78 -6.70
C VAL A 912 23.99 28.54 -5.39
N ARG A 913 24.02 27.80 -4.27
CA ARG A 913 23.83 28.38 -2.93
C ARG A 913 24.87 29.46 -2.60
N THR A 914 26.13 29.23 -2.94
CA THR A 914 27.22 30.20 -2.79
C THR A 914 28.06 30.22 -4.06
N ASN A 915 27.98 31.32 -4.81
CA ASN A 915 28.80 31.49 -6.01
C ASN A 915 30.19 32.06 -5.68
N THR A 916 31.08 32.17 -6.68
CA THR A 916 32.47 32.60 -6.47
C THR A 916 32.54 34.04 -6.00
N VAL A 917 31.72 34.93 -6.57
CA VAL A 917 31.66 36.35 -6.19
C VAL A 917 31.27 36.48 -4.72
N GLU A 918 30.15 35.88 -4.30
CA GLU A 918 29.68 35.88 -2.91
C GLU A 918 30.71 35.29 -1.94
N TYR A 919 31.40 34.22 -2.36
CA TYR A 919 32.42 33.59 -1.52
C TYR A 919 33.56 34.55 -1.17
N PHE A 920 34.00 35.38 -2.11
CA PHE A 920 35.08 36.34 -1.86
C PHE A 920 34.59 37.67 -1.27
N THR A 921 33.43 38.18 -1.68
CA THR A 921 32.88 39.44 -1.12
C THR A 921 32.51 39.28 0.35
N SER A 922 31.95 38.13 0.76
CA SER A 922 31.70 37.80 2.18
C SER A 922 32.97 37.70 3.04
N ARG A 923 34.15 37.74 2.41
CA ARG A 923 35.48 37.72 3.07
C ARG A 923 36.23 39.05 2.95
N GLY A 924 35.53 40.11 2.52
CA GLY A 924 36.07 41.45 2.47
C GLY A 924 36.73 41.83 1.14
N TYR A 925 36.73 40.96 0.13
CA TYR A 925 37.36 41.27 -1.16
C TYR A 925 36.42 42.02 -2.10
N THR A 926 36.95 43.03 -2.80
CA THR A 926 36.23 43.65 -3.93
C THR A 926 36.51 42.85 -5.20
N VAL A 927 35.45 42.45 -5.92
CA VAL A 927 35.52 41.57 -7.09
C VAL A 927 35.14 42.33 -8.36
N TYR A 928 35.99 42.22 -9.38
CA TYR A 928 35.85 42.82 -10.70
C TYR A 928 35.74 41.73 -11.74
N VAL A 929 34.74 41.81 -12.63
CA VAL A 929 34.52 40.81 -13.69
C VAL A 929 34.27 41.52 -15.02
N PRO A 930 35.28 41.60 -15.92
CA PRO A 930 35.10 42.14 -17.26
C PRO A 930 34.40 41.12 -18.17
N VAL A 931 33.56 41.59 -19.08
CA VAL A 931 32.97 40.80 -20.17
C VAL A 931 33.78 41.07 -21.44
N LEU A 932 34.66 40.14 -21.80
CA LEU A 932 35.61 40.30 -22.90
C LEU A 932 34.91 40.36 -24.27
N ARG A 933 35.58 40.90 -25.29
CA ARG A 933 35.03 41.04 -26.66
C ARG A 933 34.60 39.73 -27.33
N PHE A 934 35.12 38.59 -26.87
CA PHE A 934 34.72 37.25 -27.33
C PHE A 934 33.68 36.57 -26.42
N GLY A 935 33.25 37.26 -25.37
CA GLY A 935 32.27 36.80 -24.41
C GLY A 935 30.85 36.99 -24.93
N ARG A 936 29.87 37.08 -24.02
CA ARG A 936 28.47 37.27 -24.39
C ARG A 936 28.11 38.74 -24.63
N VAL A 937 28.67 39.31 -25.69
CA VAL A 937 28.47 40.72 -26.10
C VAL A 937 28.27 40.83 -27.61
N PRO A 938 27.54 41.84 -28.12
CA PRO A 938 27.30 41.99 -29.56
C PRO A 938 28.58 42.08 -30.41
N VAL A 939 29.67 42.59 -29.84
CA VAL A 939 30.97 42.73 -30.54
C VAL A 939 31.64 41.37 -30.84
N ALA A 940 31.22 40.29 -30.18
CA ALA A 940 31.78 38.95 -30.39
C ALA A 940 31.58 38.43 -31.82
N GLU A 941 30.52 38.87 -32.50
CA GLU A 941 30.21 38.48 -33.89
C GLU A 941 31.20 39.09 -34.90
N LYS A 942 32.02 40.07 -34.52
CA LYS A 942 33.02 40.68 -35.41
C LYS A 942 34.27 39.82 -35.63
N GLY A 943 34.42 38.71 -34.91
CA GLY A 943 35.44 37.71 -35.18
C GLY A 943 36.84 37.96 -34.64
N TYR A 944 36.97 38.72 -33.56
CA TYR A 944 38.21 38.90 -32.81
C TYR A 944 38.74 37.58 -32.21
N THR A 945 40.05 37.51 -31.99
CA THR A 945 40.73 36.32 -31.45
C THR A 945 40.99 36.39 -29.94
N ALA A 946 41.56 35.33 -29.37
CA ALA A 946 42.03 35.33 -27.99
C ALA A 946 43.16 36.35 -27.77
N PHE A 947 43.97 36.55 -28.81
CA PHE A 947 45.04 37.54 -28.78
C PHE A 947 44.47 38.95 -28.72
N ASP A 948 43.44 39.28 -29.51
CA ASP A 948 42.81 40.61 -29.48
C ASP A 948 42.21 40.96 -28.11
N ALA A 949 41.55 39.99 -27.47
CA ALA A 949 40.90 40.18 -26.17
C ALA A 949 41.87 40.51 -25.02
N ARG A 950 43.19 40.31 -25.18
CA ARG A 950 44.18 40.75 -24.20
C ARG A 950 44.13 42.26 -23.96
N LEU A 951 43.68 43.04 -24.96
CA LEU A 951 43.52 44.49 -24.85
C LEU A 951 42.36 44.87 -23.93
N ASP A 952 41.29 44.06 -23.87
CA ASP A 952 40.19 44.26 -22.92
C ASP A 952 40.65 43.98 -21.49
N ILE A 953 41.44 42.92 -21.31
CA ILE A 953 42.05 42.56 -20.03
C ILE A 953 43.00 43.68 -19.57
N ALA A 954 43.78 44.25 -20.49
CA ALA A 954 44.68 45.37 -20.20
C ALA A 954 43.91 46.60 -19.72
N ALA A 955 42.79 46.93 -20.38
CA ALA A 955 41.91 48.03 -19.96
C ALA A 955 41.28 47.77 -18.58
N ALA A 956 40.87 46.53 -18.29
CA ALA A 956 40.35 46.15 -16.99
C ALA A 956 41.41 46.26 -15.88
N MET A 957 42.63 45.76 -16.13
CA MET A 957 43.74 45.87 -15.19
C MET A 957 44.14 47.32 -14.94
N ALA A 958 44.21 48.15 -15.99
CA ALA A 958 44.49 49.58 -15.86
C ALA A 958 43.45 50.27 -14.95
N HIS A 959 42.16 50.00 -15.16
CA HIS A 959 41.10 50.56 -14.32
C HIS A 959 41.22 50.15 -12.85
N VAL A 960 41.47 48.86 -12.57
CA VAL A 960 41.63 48.37 -11.20
C VAL A 960 42.88 48.97 -10.56
N HIS A 961 43.98 49.06 -11.29
CA HIS A 961 45.23 49.64 -10.81
C HIS A 961 45.10 51.14 -10.52
N GLU A 962 44.48 51.91 -11.42
CA GLU A 962 44.21 53.34 -11.24
C GLU A 962 43.35 53.60 -10.00
N LYS A 963 42.32 52.77 -9.78
CA LYS A 963 41.38 52.93 -8.66
C LYS A 963 41.99 52.61 -7.30
N HIS A 964 42.81 51.57 -7.20
CA HIS A 964 43.31 51.08 -5.90
C HIS A 964 44.77 51.41 -5.62
N GLN A 965 45.56 51.73 -6.65
CA GLN A 965 47.01 51.98 -6.54
C GLN A 965 47.79 50.84 -5.86
N VAL A 966 47.25 49.62 -5.90
CA VAL A 966 47.89 48.39 -5.40
C VAL A 966 47.92 47.31 -6.49
N ARG A 967 48.74 46.28 -6.28
CA ARG A 967 48.71 45.06 -7.08
C ARG A 967 47.38 44.33 -6.86
N MET A 968 46.88 43.65 -7.88
CA MET A 968 45.63 42.89 -7.84
C MET A 968 45.89 41.39 -7.92
N HIS A 969 44.95 40.57 -7.45
CA HIS A 969 44.98 39.14 -7.74
C HIS A 969 44.11 38.84 -8.96
N VAL A 970 44.63 38.06 -9.90
CA VAL A 970 43.92 37.72 -11.14
C VAL A 970 43.48 36.26 -11.09
N ILE A 971 42.19 35.99 -11.32
CA ILE A 971 41.66 34.66 -11.58
C ILE A 971 41.30 34.58 -13.05
N ALA A 972 42.06 33.84 -13.85
CA ALA A 972 41.78 33.69 -15.27
C ALA A 972 41.29 32.27 -15.59
N HIS A 973 40.17 32.17 -16.31
CA HIS A 973 39.54 30.89 -16.63
C HIS A 973 39.46 30.65 -18.15
N CYS A 974 39.66 29.40 -18.57
CA CYS A 974 39.45 28.94 -19.96
C CYS A 974 40.22 29.83 -20.97
N VAL A 975 39.55 30.25 -22.04
CA VAL A 975 40.12 31.13 -23.06
C VAL A 975 40.54 32.49 -22.51
N GLY A 976 39.90 32.99 -21.45
CA GLY A 976 40.35 34.18 -20.72
C GLY A 976 41.75 34.00 -20.13
N SER A 977 42.07 32.78 -19.67
CA SER A 977 43.42 32.42 -19.23
C SER A 977 44.43 32.37 -20.39
N ILE A 978 44.01 31.92 -21.58
CA ILE A 978 44.85 31.96 -22.78
C ILE A 978 45.14 33.42 -23.17
N ALA A 979 44.12 34.27 -23.24
CA ALA A 979 44.27 35.71 -23.54
C ALA A 979 45.15 36.43 -22.51
N THR A 980 44.97 36.11 -21.21
CA THR A 980 45.83 36.60 -20.12
C THR A 980 47.28 36.16 -20.34
N SER A 981 47.49 34.89 -20.70
CA SER A 981 48.83 34.37 -20.99
C SER A 981 49.49 35.08 -22.17
N MET A 982 48.74 35.36 -23.23
CA MET A 982 49.23 36.05 -24.42
C MET A 982 49.65 37.48 -24.10
N GLY A 983 48.85 38.19 -23.31
CA GLY A 983 49.15 39.55 -22.87
C GLY A 983 50.34 39.65 -21.91
N LEU A 984 50.53 38.67 -21.02
CA LEU A 984 51.72 38.61 -20.17
C LEU A 984 52.97 38.25 -20.99
N LEU A 985 52.84 37.31 -21.93
CA LEU A 985 53.95 36.88 -22.78
C LEU A 985 54.36 37.92 -23.80
N ASP A 986 53.48 38.76 -24.34
CA ASP A 986 53.85 39.82 -25.29
C ASP A 986 54.20 41.16 -24.59
N GLY A 987 53.92 41.27 -23.29
CA GLY A 987 54.18 42.46 -22.48
C GLY A 987 53.05 43.49 -22.48
N THR A 988 51.90 43.20 -23.09
CA THR A 988 50.71 44.08 -23.05
C THR A 988 50.13 44.16 -21.63
N LEU A 989 50.24 43.08 -20.84
CA LEU A 989 49.82 43.01 -19.45
C LEU A 989 51.04 43.13 -18.52
N PRO A 990 51.13 44.19 -17.70
CA PRO A 990 52.24 44.35 -16.76
C PRO A 990 52.17 43.32 -15.64
N ALA A 991 53.17 42.44 -15.52
CA ALA A 991 53.23 41.43 -14.47
C ALA A 991 53.38 42.05 -13.07
N GLU A 992 54.01 43.23 -13.00
CA GLU A 992 54.21 44.03 -11.79
C GLU A 992 52.90 44.55 -11.17
N TRP A 993 51.79 44.52 -11.91
CA TRP A 993 50.46 44.86 -11.40
C TRP A 993 49.74 43.67 -10.74
N ILE A 994 50.31 42.46 -10.81
CA ILE A 994 49.71 41.23 -10.33
C ILE A 994 50.40 40.76 -9.04
N GLN A 995 49.65 40.63 -7.95
CA GLN A 995 50.13 40.07 -6.68
C GLN A 995 50.16 38.54 -6.71
N GLY A 996 49.21 37.94 -7.41
CA GLY A 996 49.09 36.50 -7.60
C GLY A 996 48.14 36.18 -8.75
N LEU A 997 48.37 35.05 -9.40
CA LEU A 997 47.61 34.61 -10.56
C LEU A 997 47.07 33.20 -10.36
N THR A 998 45.77 33.01 -10.51
CA THR A 998 45.14 31.69 -10.56
C THR A 998 44.68 31.39 -11.97
N VAL A 999 45.26 30.35 -12.58
CA VAL A 999 44.93 29.92 -13.94
C VAL A 999 44.17 28.61 -13.92
N SER A 1000 42.94 28.67 -14.41
CA SER A 1000 42.01 27.56 -14.42
C SER A 1000 41.91 26.95 -15.83
N GLN A 1001 42.25 25.65 -15.89
CA GLN A 1001 42.16 24.70 -17.01
C GLN A 1001 43.22 24.85 -18.12
N VAL A 1002 43.51 26.05 -18.61
CA VAL A 1002 44.51 26.27 -19.68
C VAL A 1002 45.31 27.55 -19.40
N PHE A 1003 46.49 27.69 -20.00
CA PHE A 1003 47.32 28.91 -19.93
C PHE A 1003 48.13 29.03 -21.24
N PHE A 1004 49.47 29.16 -21.21
CA PHE A 1004 50.28 29.29 -22.45
C PHE A 1004 50.71 27.99 -23.13
N LYS A 1005 50.62 26.83 -22.45
CA LYS A 1005 50.82 25.51 -23.07
C LYS A 1005 49.47 24.80 -23.19
N LEU A 1006 48.96 24.65 -24.41
CA LEU A 1006 47.67 24.03 -24.68
C LEU A 1006 47.85 22.54 -24.92
N HIS A 1007 46.94 21.73 -24.38
CA HIS A 1007 46.89 20.31 -24.66
C HIS A 1007 45.46 19.86 -24.89
N PHE A 1008 45.15 19.55 -26.15
CA PHE A 1008 43.86 18.96 -26.50
C PHE A 1008 43.84 17.48 -26.17
N GLY A 1009 42.71 17.03 -25.61
CA GLY A 1009 42.38 15.61 -25.55
C GLY A 1009 42.25 15.03 -26.96
N PHE A 1010 42.36 13.70 -27.07
CA PHE A 1010 42.42 12.97 -28.34
C PHE A 1010 41.35 13.39 -29.36
N VAL A 1011 40.08 13.46 -28.94
CA VAL A 1011 38.97 13.83 -29.84
C VAL A 1011 39.07 15.29 -30.32
N ASN A 1012 39.50 16.21 -29.46
CA ASN A 1012 39.68 17.61 -29.83
C ASN A 1012 40.91 17.80 -30.74
N GLN A 1013 41.96 16.98 -30.61
CA GLN A 1013 43.08 16.97 -31.57
C GLN A 1013 42.65 16.54 -32.98
N LEU A 1014 41.78 15.54 -33.08
CA LEU A 1014 41.22 15.11 -34.37
C LEU A 1014 40.36 16.20 -35.00
N LYS A 1015 39.47 16.83 -34.22
CA LYS A 1015 38.65 17.97 -34.68
C LYS A 1015 39.51 19.12 -35.18
N ALA A 1016 40.57 19.46 -34.44
CA ALA A 1016 41.44 20.59 -34.74
C ALA A 1016 42.10 20.49 -36.14
N LYS A 1017 42.20 19.29 -36.71
CA LYS A 1017 42.79 19.04 -38.03
C LYS A 1017 41.77 19.03 -39.20
N GLY A 1018 40.47 19.08 -38.93
CA GLY A 1018 39.40 19.07 -39.95
C GLY A 1018 38.91 20.47 -40.34
N PRO A 1019 38.25 20.63 -41.51
CA PRO A 1019 37.68 21.91 -41.93
C PRO A 1019 36.48 22.30 -41.04
N LEU A 1020 36.44 23.55 -40.57
CA LEU A 1020 35.28 24.13 -39.90
C LEU A 1020 34.27 24.57 -40.98
N GLY A 1021 33.23 23.75 -41.21
CA GLY A 1021 32.12 24.12 -42.10
C GLY A 1021 31.03 24.93 -41.37
N GLY A 1022 30.38 25.85 -42.10
CA GLY A 1022 29.15 26.53 -41.68
C GLY A 1022 29.32 27.93 -41.10
N GLY A 1023 29.11 28.97 -41.94
CA GLY A 1023 28.95 30.37 -41.55
C GLY A 1023 30.13 31.02 -40.79
N PRO A 1024 30.11 32.34 -40.56
CA PRO A 1024 31.10 33.02 -39.72
C PRO A 1024 30.85 32.83 -38.21
N TRP A 1025 29.63 32.44 -37.82
CA TRP A 1025 29.19 32.35 -36.42
C TRP A 1025 28.57 30.99 -36.10
N PHE A 1026 28.99 30.38 -35.00
CA PHE A 1026 28.42 29.15 -34.48
C PHE A 1026 27.61 29.43 -33.19
N PRO A 1027 26.26 29.35 -33.24
CA PRO A 1027 25.43 29.56 -32.05
C PRO A 1027 25.46 28.33 -31.13
N MET A 1028 25.76 28.53 -29.84
CA MET A 1028 25.68 27.47 -28.82
C MET A 1028 24.25 27.22 -28.33
N ASN A 1029 23.34 28.12 -28.69
CA ASN A 1029 21.92 28.00 -28.43
C ASN A 1029 21.17 27.57 -29.70
N SER A 1030 20.12 26.78 -29.50
CA SER A 1030 19.14 26.49 -30.55
C SER A 1030 17.73 26.64 -30.02
N MET A 1031 16.79 27.02 -30.88
CA MET A 1031 15.37 27.13 -30.60
C MET A 1031 14.58 26.10 -31.43
N PRO A 1032 13.41 25.64 -30.96
CA PRO A 1032 12.58 24.67 -31.71
C PRO A 1032 12.17 25.14 -33.12
N ASN A 1033 12.14 26.45 -33.34
CA ASN A 1033 11.78 27.10 -34.61
C ASN A 1033 13.00 27.53 -35.45
N ASP A 1034 14.21 27.07 -35.11
CA ASP A 1034 15.40 27.36 -35.90
C ASP A 1034 15.36 26.74 -37.31
N THR A 1035 16.30 27.17 -38.16
CA THR A 1035 16.44 26.68 -39.53
C THR A 1035 16.57 25.15 -39.58
N PHE A 1036 16.13 24.55 -40.68
CA PHE A 1036 16.19 23.09 -40.88
C PHE A 1036 17.60 22.52 -40.65
N LEU A 1037 18.63 23.22 -41.12
CA LEU A 1037 20.02 22.81 -40.97
C LEU A 1037 20.47 22.77 -39.49
N GLN A 1038 20.07 23.76 -38.70
CA GLN A 1038 20.38 23.82 -37.26
C GLN A 1038 19.69 22.69 -36.50
N ARG A 1039 18.40 22.43 -36.79
CA ARG A 1039 17.67 21.32 -36.18
C ARG A 1039 18.24 19.95 -36.58
N PHE A 1040 18.66 19.80 -37.85
CA PHE A 1040 19.34 18.59 -38.31
C PHE A 1040 20.67 18.38 -37.58
N LEU A 1041 21.47 19.44 -37.40
CA LEU A 1041 22.70 19.39 -36.63
C LEU A 1041 22.45 18.91 -35.19
N ASP A 1042 21.45 19.45 -34.50
CA ASP A 1042 21.10 19.02 -33.13
C ASP A 1042 20.75 17.53 -33.07
N GLN A 1043 20.03 17.02 -34.07
CA GLN A 1043 19.70 15.60 -34.19
C GLN A 1043 20.91 14.72 -34.52
N VAL A 1044 22.00 15.26 -35.05
CA VAL A 1044 23.27 14.54 -35.21
C VAL A 1044 24.08 14.57 -33.91
N LEU A 1045 24.12 15.72 -33.24
CA LEU A 1045 24.96 15.94 -32.06
C LEU A 1045 24.53 15.16 -30.80
N ARG A 1046 23.30 14.65 -30.73
CA ARG A 1046 22.88 13.71 -29.66
C ARG A 1046 23.71 12.43 -29.57
N PHE A 1047 24.38 12.04 -30.65
CA PHE A 1047 25.26 10.87 -30.69
C PHE A 1047 26.74 11.25 -30.54
N TYR A 1048 27.03 12.52 -30.25
CA TYR A 1048 28.38 12.99 -30.07
C TYR A 1048 28.99 12.34 -28.81
N PRO A 1049 30.18 11.72 -28.88
CA PRO A 1049 30.76 10.99 -27.76
C PRO A 1049 31.19 11.95 -26.65
N VAL A 1050 30.46 11.95 -25.53
CA VAL A 1050 30.70 12.81 -24.35
C VAL A 1050 31.32 12.09 -23.14
N GLY A 1051 31.53 10.77 -23.24
CA GLY A 1051 32.15 9.94 -22.19
C GLY A 1051 31.23 8.82 -21.71
N PRO A 1052 31.19 8.51 -20.39
CA PRO A 1052 30.33 7.45 -19.85
C PRO A 1052 28.84 7.80 -19.97
N SER A 1053 27.96 6.79 -19.85
CA SER A 1053 26.50 6.95 -19.98
C SER A 1053 25.90 7.97 -19.01
N SER A 1054 26.51 8.16 -17.83
CA SER A 1054 26.11 9.16 -16.84
C SER A 1054 26.15 10.61 -17.36
N GLU A 1055 26.86 10.86 -18.47
CA GLU A 1055 26.99 12.18 -19.08
C GLU A 1055 26.07 12.39 -20.29
N LEU A 1056 25.28 11.38 -20.65
CA LEU A 1056 24.25 11.54 -21.67
C LEU A 1056 23.16 12.48 -21.16
N CYS A 1057 22.84 13.48 -21.96
CA CYS A 1057 21.80 14.47 -21.70
C CYS A 1057 21.02 14.78 -22.98
N THR A 1058 19.83 15.36 -22.83
CA THR A 1058 18.94 15.79 -23.92
C THR A 1058 19.14 17.25 -24.31
N SER A 1059 19.92 18.02 -23.53
CA SER A 1059 20.17 19.44 -23.75
C SER A 1059 20.95 19.72 -25.04
N THR A 1060 20.31 20.44 -25.95
CA THR A 1060 20.94 20.94 -27.21
C THR A 1060 22.19 21.78 -26.93
N THR A 1061 22.16 22.61 -25.89
CA THR A 1061 23.30 23.45 -25.48
C THR A 1061 24.47 22.61 -25.02
N CYS A 1062 24.24 21.57 -24.22
CA CYS A 1062 25.31 20.67 -23.78
C CYS A 1062 25.98 19.97 -24.97
N HIS A 1063 25.20 19.52 -25.96
CA HIS A 1063 25.73 18.89 -27.17
C HIS A 1063 26.59 19.85 -28.00
N ARG A 1064 26.09 21.06 -28.25
CA ARG A 1064 26.80 22.11 -29.00
C ARG A 1064 28.07 22.57 -28.30
N CYS A 1065 28.01 22.79 -26.98
CA CYS A 1065 29.18 23.13 -26.18
C CYS A 1065 30.22 22.01 -26.20
N SER A 1066 29.79 20.75 -26.10
CA SER A 1066 30.68 19.58 -26.16
C SER A 1066 31.36 19.42 -27.52
N LEU A 1067 30.65 19.77 -28.60
CA LEU A 1067 31.24 19.81 -29.94
C LEU A 1067 32.36 20.84 -30.03
N VAL A 1068 32.13 22.06 -29.55
CA VAL A 1068 33.06 23.17 -29.78
C VAL A 1068 34.19 23.23 -28.76
N PHE A 1069 33.87 23.15 -27.47
CA PHE A 1069 34.85 23.32 -26.38
C PHE A 1069 35.31 22.00 -25.75
N GLY A 1070 34.68 20.87 -26.10
CA GLY A 1070 34.84 19.62 -25.37
C GLY A 1070 34.02 19.62 -24.07
N ARG A 1071 34.31 18.68 -23.16
CA ARG A 1071 33.52 18.49 -21.94
C ARG A 1071 33.72 19.64 -20.95
N LEU A 1072 32.75 20.55 -20.89
CA LEU A 1072 32.78 21.72 -20.02
C LEU A 1072 32.38 21.42 -18.57
N TRP A 1073 31.62 20.37 -18.30
CA TRP A 1073 31.16 20.03 -16.95
C TRP A 1073 30.92 18.53 -16.83
N ASN A 1074 30.84 18.08 -15.58
CA ASN A 1074 30.28 16.78 -15.26
C ASN A 1074 28.87 17.00 -14.72
N HIS A 1075 27.88 16.32 -15.30
CA HIS A 1075 26.46 16.51 -14.96
C HIS A 1075 26.17 16.33 -13.47
N ARG A 1076 26.87 15.40 -12.80
CA ARG A 1076 26.78 15.20 -11.35
C ARG A 1076 27.13 16.44 -10.49
N ASN A 1077 27.95 17.35 -11.01
CA ASN A 1077 28.39 18.56 -10.31
C ASN A 1077 27.42 19.73 -10.49
N LEU A 1078 26.45 19.60 -11.39
CA LEU A 1078 25.40 20.58 -11.63
C LEU A 1078 24.14 20.20 -10.84
N ASN A 1079 23.41 21.20 -10.37
CA ASN A 1079 22.04 21.02 -9.88
C ASN A 1079 21.04 21.23 -11.04
N HIS A 1080 19.77 20.88 -10.84
CA HIS A 1080 18.77 20.91 -11.92
C HIS A 1080 18.64 22.31 -12.54
N ALA A 1081 18.45 23.33 -11.70
CA ALA A 1081 18.31 24.72 -12.12
C ALA A 1081 19.55 25.21 -12.91
N THR A 1082 20.75 24.83 -12.48
CA THR A 1082 21.98 25.19 -13.16
C THR A 1082 22.02 24.59 -14.56
N HIS A 1083 21.76 23.28 -14.69
CA HIS A 1083 21.75 22.60 -15.99
C HIS A 1083 20.68 23.16 -16.94
N LYS A 1084 19.46 23.40 -16.42
CA LYS A 1084 18.33 23.95 -17.18
C LYS A 1084 18.63 25.33 -17.78
N HIS A 1085 19.41 26.15 -17.07
CA HIS A 1085 19.69 27.54 -17.42
C HIS A 1085 21.09 27.80 -17.97
N ILE A 1086 21.94 26.79 -18.21
CA ILE A 1086 23.29 26.94 -18.81
C ILE A 1086 23.27 27.86 -20.03
N ILE A 1087 22.24 27.74 -20.86
CA ILE A 1087 22.09 28.53 -22.08
C ILE A 1087 21.92 30.03 -21.85
N ASN A 1088 21.45 30.43 -20.68
CA ASN A 1088 21.38 31.83 -20.31
C ASN A 1088 22.76 32.39 -19.97
N TRP A 1089 23.80 31.56 -19.89
CA TRP A 1089 25.18 31.96 -19.55
C TRP A 1089 26.19 31.72 -20.68
N VAL A 1090 25.81 30.95 -21.71
CA VAL A 1090 26.66 30.62 -22.86
C VAL A 1090 26.07 31.17 -24.16
N GLY A 1091 26.83 32.01 -24.87
CA GLY A 1091 26.55 32.55 -26.20
C GLY A 1091 27.23 31.76 -27.33
N GLY A 1092 27.18 32.29 -28.55
CA GLY A 1092 27.89 31.69 -29.70
C GLY A 1092 29.39 32.00 -29.74
N ILE A 1093 30.08 31.46 -30.72
CA ILE A 1093 31.49 31.76 -31.01
C ILE A 1093 31.70 32.02 -32.50
N HIS A 1094 32.57 32.97 -32.82
CA HIS A 1094 32.95 33.23 -34.20
C HIS A 1094 33.98 32.19 -34.70
N ILE A 1095 33.86 31.75 -35.95
CA ILE A 1095 34.72 30.71 -36.53
C ILE A 1095 36.19 31.14 -36.62
N ASN A 1096 36.47 32.43 -36.84
CA ASN A 1096 37.85 32.96 -36.78
C ASN A 1096 38.49 32.75 -35.40
N MET A 1097 37.74 33.01 -34.32
CA MET A 1097 38.18 32.80 -32.95
C MET A 1097 38.46 31.31 -32.70
N LEU A 1098 37.54 30.44 -33.11
CA LEU A 1098 37.70 28.99 -32.99
C LEU A 1098 38.91 28.48 -33.79
N GLY A 1099 39.12 29.02 -34.99
CA GLY A 1099 40.28 28.72 -35.84
C GLY A 1099 41.61 29.14 -35.20
N HIS A 1100 41.66 30.31 -34.55
CA HIS A 1100 42.82 30.75 -33.77
C HIS A 1100 43.12 29.80 -32.60
N LEU A 1101 42.09 29.39 -31.86
CA LEU A 1101 42.24 28.41 -30.77
C LEU A 1101 42.70 27.03 -31.28
N MET A 1102 42.17 26.56 -32.41
CA MET A 1102 42.58 25.29 -33.03
C MET A 1102 44.05 25.32 -33.46
N ARG A 1103 44.49 26.38 -34.15
CA ARG A 1103 45.91 26.55 -34.53
C ARG A 1103 46.83 26.57 -33.30
N THR A 1104 46.43 27.33 -32.29
CA THR A 1104 47.15 27.44 -31.02
C THR A 1104 47.26 26.08 -30.31
N GLY A 1105 46.17 25.31 -30.25
CA GLY A 1105 46.17 23.99 -29.62
C GLY A 1105 46.90 22.90 -30.42
N ILE A 1106 46.96 23.00 -31.75
CA ILE A 1106 47.79 22.12 -32.61
C ILE A 1106 49.27 22.41 -32.40
N ALA A 1107 49.66 23.69 -32.36
CA ALA A 1107 51.04 24.10 -32.09
C ALA A 1107 51.47 23.75 -30.65
N GLY A 1108 50.51 23.70 -29.71
CA GLY A 1108 50.75 23.40 -28.31
C GLY A 1108 51.14 24.63 -27.47
N ASP A 1109 51.36 25.77 -28.12
CA ASP A 1109 51.86 27.02 -27.54
C ASP A 1109 50.93 28.18 -27.91
N SER A 1110 50.80 29.18 -27.03
CA SER A 1110 50.08 30.43 -27.32
C SER A 1110 50.64 31.14 -28.55
N LEU A 1111 49.77 31.44 -29.53
CA LEU A 1111 50.13 32.12 -30.78
C LEU A 1111 49.48 33.51 -30.89
N ASP A 1112 50.15 34.46 -31.52
CA ASP A 1112 49.53 35.72 -31.91
C ASP A 1112 48.57 35.56 -33.12
N ASN A 1113 48.01 36.67 -33.62
CA ASN A 1113 47.14 36.65 -34.80
C ASN A 1113 47.84 36.23 -36.10
N ALA A 1114 49.14 36.49 -36.21
CA ALA A 1114 49.96 36.12 -37.35
C ALA A 1114 50.44 34.65 -37.28
N GLY A 1115 50.23 33.97 -36.15
CA GLY A 1115 50.64 32.60 -35.92
C GLY A 1115 52.05 32.47 -35.33
N ASN A 1116 52.67 33.56 -34.88
CA ASN A 1116 53.97 33.53 -34.22
C ASN A 1116 53.85 32.95 -32.81
N ASN A 1117 54.82 32.12 -32.43
CA ASN A 1117 54.86 31.52 -31.09
C ASN A 1117 55.27 32.58 -30.05
N LEU A 1118 54.41 32.77 -29.04
CA LEU A 1118 54.65 33.71 -27.93
C LEU A 1118 55.42 33.06 -26.78
N VAL A 1119 55.55 31.73 -26.75
CA VAL A 1119 56.26 30.98 -25.70
C VAL A 1119 57.75 30.89 -26.02
N THR A 1120 58.41 32.04 -26.09
CA THR A 1120 59.86 32.16 -26.28
C THR A 1120 60.57 32.39 -24.96
N ASP A 1121 61.88 32.16 -24.93
CA ASP A 1121 62.70 32.37 -23.73
C ASP A 1121 62.63 33.81 -23.21
N ALA A 1122 62.67 34.80 -24.11
CA ALA A 1122 62.58 36.21 -23.76
C ALA A 1122 61.20 36.58 -23.19
N ASN A 1123 60.13 36.00 -23.74
CA ASN A 1123 58.77 36.27 -23.27
C ASN A 1123 58.48 35.57 -21.94
N LEU A 1124 58.98 34.34 -21.73
CA LEU A 1124 58.83 33.61 -20.48
C LEU A 1124 59.51 34.30 -19.30
N ALA A 1125 60.59 35.05 -19.53
CA ALA A 1125 61.25 35.85 -18.49
C ALA A 1125 60.31 36.88 -17.85
N ARG A 1126 59.27 37.34 -18.55
CA ARG A 1126 58.24 38.24 -17.98
C ARG A 1126 57.37 37.59 -16.89
N LEU A 1127 57.41 36.26 -16.77
CA LEU A 1127 56.68 35.48 -15.77
C LEU A 1127 57.55 35.07 -14.57
N GLU A 1128 58.82 35.46 -14.56
CA GLU A 1128 59.75 35.14 -13.48
C GLU A 1128 59.29 35.82 -12.18
N GLY A 1129 59.27 35.07 -11.07
CA GLY A 1129 58.89 35.58 -9.75
C GLY A 1129 57.38 35.79 -9.53
N LEU A 1130 56.53 35.77 -10.56
CA LEU A 1130 55.08 35.88 -10.42
C LEU A 1130 54.50 34.62 -9.75
N PRO A 1131 53.80 34.72 -8.58
CA PRO A 1131 53.18 33.57 -7.97
C PRO A 1131 51.97 33.08 -8.78
N ILE A 1132 51.97 31.81 -9.21
CA ILE A 1132 50.89 31.25 -10.04
C ILE A 1132 50.37 29.91 -9.47
N LEU A 1133 49.05 29.83 -9.28
CA LEU A 1133 48.33 28.59 -9.04
C LEU A 1133 47.75 28.03 -10.34
N PHE A 1134 48.22 26.86 -10.74
CA PHE A 1134 47.75 26.12 -11.91
C PHE A 1134 46.75 25.02 -11.54
N SER A 1135 45.74 24.81 -12.39
CA SER A 1135 44.95 23.57 -12.36
C SER A 1135 45.43 22.51 -13.37
N THR A 1136 46.37 22.85 -14.27
CA THR A 1136 46.95 21.93 -15.28
C THR A 1136 48.48 21.88 -15.26
N GLY A 1137 49.06 20.84 -15.90
CA GLY A 1137 50.44 20.42 -15.65
C GLY A 1137 51.53 21.08 -16.52
N LYS A 1138 51.31 21.26 -17.83
CA LYS A 1138 52.40 21.58 -18.77
C LYS A 1138 53.02 22.97 -18.57
N ALA A 1139 52.20 24.01 -18.40
CA ALA A 1139 52.72 25.36 -18.14
C ALA A 1139 53.43 25.44 -16.78
N TYR A 1140 52.89 24.74 -15.78
CA TYR A 1140 53.51 24.59 -14.46
C TYR A 1140 54.88 23.91 -14.55
N GLU A 1141 54.99 22.81 -15.32
CA GLU A 1141 56.26 22.11 -15.55
C GLU A 1141 57.31 23.00 -16.24
N VAL A 1142 56.90 23.78 -17.25
CA VAL A 1142 57.80 24.70 -17.96
C VAL A 1142 58.35 25.79 -17.04
N LEU A 1143 57.48 26.48 -16.28
CA LEU A 1143 57.93 27.56 -15.39
C LEU A 1143 58.75 27.02 -14.22
N ARG A 1144 58.32 25.90 -13.63
CA ARG A 1144 59.05 25.25 -12.53
C ARG A 1144 60.42 24.76 -12.99
N GLY A 1145 60.50 24.16 -14.18
CA GLY A 1145 61.76 23.68 -14.75
C GLY A 1145 62.75 24.80 -15.02
N ARG A 1146 62.25 26.01 -15.29
CA ARG A 1146 63.07 27.18 -15.65
C ARG A 1146 63.46 28.06 -14.46
N PHE A 1147 62.51 28.43 -13.60
CA PHE A 1147 62.69 29.43 -12.55
C PHE A 1147 62.62 28.83 -11.13
N GLY A 1148 62.51 27.50 -11.00
CA GLY A 1148 62.43 26.81 -9.71
C GLY A 1148 61.00 26.68 -9.15
N THR A 1149 60.89 26.10 -7.94
CA THR A 1149 59.60 25.69 -7.35
C THR A 1149 58.87 26.78 -6.58
N ALA A 1150 59.57 27.78 -6.06
CA ALA A 1150 59.04 28.63 -5.00
C ALA A 1150 57.73 29.38 -5.36
N PRO A 1151 57.58 30.02 -6.53
CA PRO A 1151 56.38 30.82 -6.83
C PRO A 1151 55.23 30.02 -7.48
N TYR A 1152 55.44 28.77 -7.92
CA TYR A 1152 54.45 28.04 -8.73
C TYR A 1152 53.82 26.87 -7.97
N ARG A 1153 52.49 26.78 -8.01
CA ARG A 1153 51.72 25.69 -7.37
C ARG A 1153 50.77 25.04 -8.37
N ARG A 1154 50.43 23.77 -8.11
CA ARG A 1154 49.42 23.04 -8.88
C ARG A 1154 48.42 22.34 -7.97
N VAL A 1155 47.13 22.52 -8.25
CA VAL A 1155 46.03 21.82 -7.57
C VAL A 1155 45.17 21.10 -8.61
N VAL A 1156 44.98 19.79 -8.44
CA VAL A 1156 44.11 18.99 -9.29
C VAL A 1156 42.85 18.66 -8.50
N VAL A 1157 41.71 19.18 -8.95
CA VAL A 1157 40.40 18.86 -8.36
C VAL A 1157 39.81 17.69 -9.13
N ALA A 1158 39.86 16.50 -8.55
CA ALA A 1158 39.40 15.28 -9.21
C ALA A 1158 37.89 15.32 -9.47
N GLY A 1159 37.47 14.87 -10.66
CA GLY A 1159 36.06 14.67 -10.93
C GLY A 1159 35.24 15.93 -11.22
N TYR A 1160 35.92 17.02 -11.58
CA TYR A 1160 35.37 18.23 -12.17
C TYR A 1160 35.74 18.32 -13.66
N GLY A 1161 34.85 18.92 -14.46
CA GLY A 1161 35.10 19.35 -15.82
C GLY A 1161 35.76 20.75 -15.88
N HIS A 1162 35.50 21.48 -16.98
CA HIS A 1162 36.12 22.76 -17.28
C HIS A 1162 35.51 23.93 -16.49
N LEU A 1163 34.22 24.21 -16.67
CA LEU A 1163 33.48 25.32 -16.09
C LEU A 1163 32.84 24.98 -14.74
N ASP A 1164 32.45 23.72 -14.51
CA ASP A 1164 31.84 23.29 -13.24
C ASP A 1164 32.77 23.46 -12.02
N THR A 1165 34.05 23.79 -12.21
CA THR A 1165 34.94 24.24 -11.13
C THR A 1165 34.48 25.57 -10.52
N TRP A 1166 33.82 26.45 -11.28
CA TRP A 1166 33.36 27.77 -10.85
C TRP A 1166 31.84 27.91 -10.71
N MET A 1167 31.08 27.07 -11.43
CA MET A 1167 29.61 27.08 -11.41
C MET A 1167 29.00 25.77 -10.87
N GLY A 1168 29.81 24.90 -10.26
CA GLY A 1168 29.35 23.64 -9.68
C GLY A 1168 28.64 23.84 -8.35
N LYS A 1169 27.67 22.97 -8.06
CA LYS A 1169 26.83 23.03 -6.85
C LYS A 1169 27.61 22.89 -5.53
N ARG A 1170 28.84 22.37 -5.59
CA ARG A 1170 29.76 22.16 -4.46
C ARG A 1170 31.12 22.85 -4.61
N SER A 1171 31.28 23.72 -5.60
CA SER A 1171 32.57 24.38 -5.86
C SER A 1171 33.07 25.23 -4.68
N ASN A 1172 32.16 25.74 -3.84
CA ASN A 1172 32.48 26.45 -2.60
C ASN A 1172 33.15 25.59 -1.52
N ILE A 1173 32.96 24.27 -1.57
CA ILE A 1173 33.57 23.31 -0.67
C ILE A 1173 34.85 22.74 -1.30
N ASP A 1174 34.79 22.37 -2.57
CA ASP A 1174 35.84 21.55 -3.18
C ASP A 1174 36.92 22.37 -3.91
N VAL A 1175 36.60 23.59 -4.39
CA VAL A 1175 37.46 24.40 -5.27
C VAL A 1175 37.91 25.71 -4.62
N TYR A 1176 36.95 26.54 -4.21
CA TYR A 1176 37.24 27.92 -3.75
C TYR A 1176 38.20 27.98 -2.55
N PRO A 1177 38.19 27.04 -1.58
CA PRO A 1177 39.15 27.05 -0.48
C PRO A 1177 40.61 26.92 -0.93
N SER A 1178 40.88 26.14 -1.99
CA SER A 1178 42.24 25.99 -2.53
C SER A 1178 42.71 27.27 -3.23
N VAL A 1179 41.78 27.96 -3.91
CA VAL A 1179 42.05 29.26 -4.53
C VAL A 1179 42.33 30.28 -3.43
N ARG A 1180 41.48 30.35 -2.39
CA ARG A 1180 41.67 31.24 -1.24
C ARG A 1180 43.01 31.03 -0.54
N ASP A 1181 43.42 29.78 -0.28
CA ASP A 1181 44.74 29.48 0.32
C ASP A 1181 45.89 30.03 -0.53
N HIS A 1182 45.75 30.07 -1.86
CA HIS A 1182 46.76 30.71 -2.70
C HIS A 1182 46.74 32.24 -2.59
N PHE A 1183 45.56 32.87 -2.53
CA PHE A 1183 45.42 34.31 -2.29
C PHE A 1183 46.07 34.74 -0.97
N GLU A 1184 45.73 34.06 0.11
CA GLU A 1184 46.25 34.34 1.47
C GLU A 1184 47.79 34.22 1.51
N ARG A 1185 48.37 33.30 0.75
CA ARG A 1185 49.84 33.20 0.60
C ARG A 1185 50.44 34.30 -0.26
N CYS A 1186 49.77 34.68 -1.35
CA CYS A 1186 50.20 35.81 -2.18
C CYS A 1186 50.16 37.12 -1.39
N GLU A 1187 49.19 37.32 -0.49
CA GLU A 1187 49.15 38.45 0.45
C GLU A 1187 50.39 38.47 1.39
N ALA A 1188 50.87 37.28 1.79
CA ALA A 1188 52.04 37.13 2.67
C ALA A 1188 53.39 37.06 1.93
N TRP A 1189 53.40 37.03 0.60
CA TRP A 1189 54.63 36.84 -0.19
C TRP A 1189 55.50 38.11 -0.16
N PRO A 1190 56.82 38.00 0.12
CA PRO A 1190 57.70 39.17 0.22
C PRO A 1190 57.71 40.00 -1.06
N ARG A 1191 57.62 41.32 -0.88
CA ARG A 1191 57.75 42.31 -1.94
C ARG A 1191 59.21 42.29 -2.42
N VAL A 1192 59.45 41.79 -3.63
CA VAL A 1192 60.70 42.05 -4.37
C VAL A 1192 60.47 43.25 -5.29
#